data_AF-A0A8C4EG27-F1
#
_entry.id   AF-A0A8C4EG27-F1
#
_cell.length_a   1.000
_cell.length_b   1.000
_cell.length_c   1.000
_cell.angle_alpha   90.00
_cell.angle_beta   90.00
_cell.angle_gamma   90.00
#
_symmetry.space_group_name_H-M   'P 1'
#
loop_
_entity.id
_entity.type
_entity.pdbx_description
1 polymer ?
#
loop_
_entity_poly.entity_id
_entity_poly.type
_entity_poly.pdbx_seq_one_letter_code
_entity_poly.pdbx_strand_id
1 'polypeptide(L)'
;MRKGMASLRRQKTGLQNVFYVCLSISVAYSYNIDLEHPLVFRGPNSSFFGYSVLEHYHDNTRWLIVGAPRANSTYSSSVHSPGAVYKCRVHSNPERRCTEMDLGRGQSPLHASCGKTCQGDRDDEWMGVSLARQDRANGKILACAHRWKNVYYDSEHILPHGYCSIIPPNLQGRTKPLIPCYEDYKQKYGEEHGSCQAGIAGVFTEELVVMGAPGSYYWTGTIKVYNLTSDSFYSPNKEDVDSHRYSYLGYAVTAGHFSSPNVIDIAAGAPQHSGSGKVYIFKIDGVSLVKSFQASGKMMGSYFGSSLCAVDLNQDGLSDLLVGAPMHSQLRDEGQVSVYLSKGNGVMEEERVLSGDNAFNAHFGECITAIGDIDDDGYQDVAIGAPKEDDYGGAVYIYHGDATGIISKYSMKLSGRSVNPGLQMFGQSISGNVDMDGNGYADITIGAFMSDSVVLLRTRPVITVDVSIFLPVSINISVPQCHEGHLNLNCFNLTVCMRFRGRQLPGQIELLYNLTADVDKRQKSQPSRVYFTQSGSQISQMSQQLSLDINREECQRYTAYVKKDVKDVFTAITFEVAYSLGKHVLTGHQERDLPALTPVLRWRKGSKIAVRNETWFEKNCLSDDCAADLRLHGKLLLYSKPHLALGGVKNVSLNLTISNAGDDAYDTNIYFNFSREVFYINFWQKEEKGISCGLVDLDFLKCSVGFPFMRAQTKYHFAVIFDTSQLSGENDTLHAYLTIFIDLFVVTPSSFVYGNSIDASRFVQLEDMECNFQPLNLTFQAINKGPSRLPGSTVDIRIPNRLAGSGADMFHIIETQVADSRGNCTPHRNPTPCTIPQDRESIFHSIFAFFTKSGRKVLDCDRPGRACMTISCSLGPQLKEEALSIDIKLLLNTEILKRDSSSVIQFVTRGSVQVNDRAVEVPVGLPEDISLVFEALHSQEPRGYVVGWIIAISLLVGILIFLLLAVLLWKVNTFTKFVIIFFFSLELQQ
;
A
#
# COMPACT_ATOMS: atom_id res chain seq x y z
N MET A 1 -25.42 33.83 -49.47
CA MET A 1 -24.24 34.02 -48.59
C MET A 1 -24.76 34.50 -47.25
N ARG A 2 -24.48 33.72 -46.20
CA ARG A 2 -25.29 33.55 -44.99
C ARG A 2 -24.81 34.44 -43.83
N LYS A 3 -25.78 35.13 -43.20
CA LYS A 3 -26.11 35.22 -41.75
C LYS A 3 -24.96 35.49 -40.75
N GLY A 4 -25.04 36.39 -39.77
CA GLY A 4 -26.14 37.15 -39.20
C GLY A 4 -25.93 37.33 -37.68
N MET A 5 -26.42 38.47 -37.17
CA MET A 5 -26.88 38.74 -35.79
C MET A 5 -25.89 39.01 -34.65
N ALA A 6 -25.97 40.27 -34.19
CA ALA A 6 -26.03 40.61 -32.77
C ALA A 6 -27.29 40.01 -32.09
N SER A 7 -27.19 39.51 -30.86
CA SER A 7 -27.83 40.09 -29.66
C SER A 7 -27.96 39.08 -28.48
N LEU A 8 -27.98 39.68 -27.27
CA LEU A 8 -28.57 39.24 -25.99
C LEU A 8 -27.76 38.39 -24.97
N ARG A 9 -27.35 39.11 -23.91
CA ARG A 9 -27.73 38.93 -22.48
C ARG A 9 -27.47 37.60 -21.77
N ARG A 10 -26.76 37.76 -20.64
CA ARG A 10 -26.86 37.06 -19.34
C ARG A 10 -26.56 35.56 -19.34
N GLN A 11 -25.41 35.22 -18.76
CA GLN A 11 -25.38 34.28 -17.64
C GLN A 11 -24.19 34.59 -16.72
N LYS A 12 -24.55 34.93 -15.47
CA LYS A 12 -23.66 34.97 -14.30
C LYS A 12 -23.19 33.55 -13.97
N THR A 13 -22.19 33.50 -13.09
CA THR A 13 -21.66 32.37 -12.30
C THR A 13 -20.78 31.39 -13.07
N GLY A 14 -19.47 31.56 -12.92
CA GLY A 14 -18.46 30.62 -13.40
C GLY A 14 -17.04 31.17 -13.42
N LEU A 15 -16.65 32.02 -12.46
CA LEU A 15 -15.28 32.53 -12.36
C LEU A 15 -14.90 32.68 -10.88
N GLN A 16 -14.78 31.56 -10.18
CA GLN A 16 -14.26 31.58 -8.80
C GLN A 16 -13.40 30.37 -8.40
N ASN A 17 -13.14 29.39 -9.28
CA ASN A 17 -12.46 28.14 -8.90
C ASN A 17 -11.30 27.73 -9.84
N VAL A 18 -10.35 28.63 -10.16
CA VAL A 18 -9.07 28.22 -10.81
C VAL A 18 -7.87 29.03 -10.28
N PHE A 19 -7.85 29.35 -8.98
CA PHE A 19 -6.65 29.91 -8.33
C PHE A 19 -6.43 29.28 -6.96
N TYR A 20 -6.13 27.98 -6.94
CA TYR A 20 -5.50 27.32 -5.80
C TYR A 20 -4.53 26.25 -6.34
N VAL A 21 -3.48 26.71 -7.03
CA VAL A 21 -2.24 25.93 -7.08
C VAL A 21 -1.60 26.10 -5.72
N CYS A 22 -1.63 25.04 -4.92
CA CYS A 22 -0.95 24.96 -3.63
C CYS A 22 0.56 25.05 -3.86
N LEU A 23 1.11 26.27 -3.81
CA LEU A 23 2.49 26.49 -3.44
C LEU A 23 2.58 26.27 -1.93
N SER A 24 2.96 25.07 -1.53
CA SER A 24 3.45 24.81 -0.18
C SER A 24 4.83 25.46 -0.03
N ILE A 25 4.87 26.79 0.05
CA ILE A 25 5.99 27.50 0.63
C ILE A 25 5.92 27.14 2.11
N SER A 26 6.89 26.35 2.59
CA SER A 26 7.09 26.16 4.02
C SER A 26 7.62 27.48 4.57
N VAL A 27 6.74 28.44 4.81
CA VAL A 27 7.09 29.67 5.54
C VAL A 27 7.35 29.23 6.98
N ALA A 28 8.61 28.95 7.29
CA ALA A 28 9.03 28.81 8.67
C ALA A 28 8.94 30.19 9.32
N TYR A 29 7.80 30.46 9.96
CA TYR A 29 7.61 31.64 10.78
C TYR A 29 8.51 31.55 12.01
N SER A 30 9.09 32.68 12.41
CA SER A 30 9.66 32.84 13.75
C SER A 30 8.62 32.44 14.80
N TYR A 31 8.97 31.53 15.73
CA TYR A 31 8.06 31.14 16.80
C TYR A 31 8.34 31.92 18.09
N ASN A 32 9.59 31.93 18.59
CA ASN A 32 9.96 32.61 19.83
C ASN A 32 10.73 33.93 19.63
N ILE A 33 10.91 34.45 18.42
CA ILE A 33 11.45 35.80 18.21
C ILE A 33 10.33 36.75 17.75
N ASP A 34 10.19 37.91 18.41
CA ASP A 34 9.17 38.90 18.07
C ASP A 34 9.53 39.67 16.79
N LEU A 35 8.76 39.41 15.73
CA LEU A 35 8.85 40.13 14.46
C LEU A 35 7.80 41.24 14.32
N GLU A 36 6.83 41.33 15.23
CA GLU A 36 5.75 42.32 15.16
C GLU A 36 6.22 43.69 15.68
N HIS A 37 7.09 43.71 16.69
CA HIS A 37 7.59 44.95 17.29
C HIS A 37 9.13 45.05 17.27
N PRO A 38 9.77 45.03 16.08
CA PRO A 38 11.22 45.14 15.95
C PRO A 38 11.72 46.54 16.33
N LEU A 39 12.89 46.61 16.97
CA LEU A 39 13.52 47.88 17.34
C LEU A 39 14.57 48.25 16.30
N VAL A 40 14.21 49.16 15.39
CA VAL A 40 15.09 49.57 14.28
C VAL A 40 15.81 50.88 14.64
N PHE A 41 17.14 50.87 14.57
CA PHE A 41 18.02 52.01 14.76
C PHE A 41 18.67 52.39 13.43
N ARG A 42 18.77 53.69 13.14
CA ARG A 42 19.35 54.20 11.89
C ARG A 42 20.55 55.09 12.16
N GLY A 43 21.60 54.92 11.38
CA GLY A 43 22.81 55.74 11.41
C GLY A 43 22.85 56.81 10.32
N PRO A 44 23.99 57.51 10.20
CA PRO A 44 24.23 58.43 9.11
C PRO A 44 24.25 57.73 7.75
N ASN A 45 23.79 58.41 6.70
CA ASN A 45 23.74 57.85 5.35
C ASN A 45 25.13 57.51 4.81
N SER A 46 25.24 56.38 4.12
CA SER A 46 26.47 55.88 3.48
C SER A 46 27.65 55.69 4.44
N SER A 47 27.36 55.46 5.73
CA SER A 47 28.37 55.26 6.76
C SER A 47 28.68 53.79 7.02
N PHE A 48 27.89 52.88 6.42
CA PHE A 48 27.87 51.45 6.72
C PHE A 48 27.52 51.18 8.18
N PHE A 49 26.60 51.97 8.73
CA PHE A 49 26.11 51.77 10.08
C PHE A 49 25.43 50.40 10.20
N GLY A 50 25.93 49.54 11.09
CA GLY A 50 25.49 48.15 11.20
C GLY A 50 26.42 47.16 10.49
N TYR A 51 27.61 47.59 10.06
CA TYR A 51 28.62 46.67 9.52
C TYR A 51 29.07 45.65 10.56
N SER A 52 29.30 46.11 11.80
CA SER A 52 29.46 45.27 12.98
C SER A 52 28.49 45.71 14.06
N VAL A 53 27.96 44.74 14.81
CA VAL A 53 27.00 44.98 15.90
C VAL A 53 27.43 44.20 17.13
N LEU A 54 27.17 44.76 18.30
CA LEU A 54 27.52 44.15 19.57
C LEU A 54 26.52 44.56 20.66
N GLU A 55 25.99 43.58 21.37
CA GLU A 55 25.17 43.78 22.55
C GLU A 55 26.04 43.97 23.79
N HIS A 56 25.76 45.02 24.56
CA HIS A 56 26.53 45.38 25.75
C HIS A 56 25.62 45.72 26.93
N TYR A 57 26.05 45.33 28.12
CA TYR A 57 25.37 45.67 29.36
C TYR A 57 26.36 46.14 30.43
N HIS A 58 25.94 47.14 31.20
CA HIS A 58 26.71 47.68 32.32
C HIS A 58 25.78 48.38 33.31
N ASP A 59 25.93 48.11 34.61
CA ASP A 59 25.16 48.74 35.71
C ASP A 59 23.65 48.84 35.43
N ASN A 60 23.08 47.73 34.96
CA ASN A 60 21.67 47.58 34.58
C ASN A 60 21.20 48.37 33.33
N THR A 61 22.11 49.07 32.65
CA THR A 61 21.84 49.67 31.34
C THR A 61 22.20 48.71 30.21
N ARG A 62 21.41 48.74 29.13
CA ARG A 62 21.59 47.92 27.92
C ARG A 62 21.85 48.82 26.73
N TRP A 63 22.95 48.56 26.03
CA TRP A 63 23.47 49.35 24.93
C TRP A 63 23.72 48.48 23.71
N LEU A 64 23.24 48.92 22.57
CA LEU A 64 23.69 48.42 21.27
C LEU A 64 24.90 49.23 20.85
N ILE A 65 25.99 48.56 20.56
CA ILE A 65 27.22 49.15 20.04
C ILE A 65 27.29 48.82 18.56
N VAL A 66 27.43 49.85 17.73
CA VAL A 66 27.31 49.72 16.28
C VAL A 66 28.52 50.33 15.62
N GLY A 67 29.20 49.53 14.80
CA GLY A 67 30.29 49.99 13.94
C GLY A 67 29.75 50.61 12.66
N ALA A 68 30.32 51.76 12.28
CA ALA A 68 30.07 52.45 11.02
C ALA A 68 31.42 52.81 10.38
N PRO A 69 32.07 51.85 9.69
CA PRO A 69 33.46 52.00 9.22
C PRO A 69 33.70 53.15 8.25
N ARG A 70 32.67 53.65 7.56
CA ARG A 70 32.77 54.76 6.60
C ARG A 70 32.21 56.08 7.14
N ALA A 71 31.77 56.10 8.40
CA ALA A 71 31.26 57.32 9.02
C ALA A 71 32.34 58.42 9.07
N ASN A 72 31.91 59.66 8.88
CA ASN A 72 32.68 60.81 9.34
C ASN A 72 32.51 60.94 10.85
N SER A 73 33.61 61.22 11.55
CA SER A 73 33.62 61.35 13.01
C SER A 73 33.52 62.82 13.41
N THR A 74 32.62 63.14 14.34
CA THR A 74 32.52 64.49 14.90
C THR A 74 33.71 64.83 15.81
N TYR A 75 34.34 63.81 16.39
CA TYR A 75 35.52 63.94 17.24
C TYR A 75 36.82 64.07 16.45
N SER A 76 36.88 63.58 15.20
CA SER A 76 38.09 63.63 14.34
C SER A 76 37.81 64.39 13.05
N SER A 77 37.44 65.67 13.13
CA SER A 77 37.03 66.49 11.98
C SER A 77 38.11 66.73 10.93
N SER A 78 39.38 66.53 11.29
CA SER A 78 40.53 66.71 10.39
C SER A 78 40.90 65.45 9.59
N VAL A 79 40.17 64.34 9.76
CA VAL A 79 40.44 63.04 9.14
C VAL A 79 39.27 62.66 8.25
N HIS A 80 39.55 62.16 7.04
CA HIS A 80 38.52 61.84 6.06
C HIS A 80 38.02 60.39 6.24
N SER A 81 36.71 60.23 6.48
CA SER A 81 36.04 58.93 6.65
C SER A 81 36.80 57.94 7.55
N PRO A 82 37.20 58.33 8.78
CA PRO A 82 37.94 57.44 9.69
C PRO A 82 37.11 56.24 10.15
N GLY A 83 35.78 56.30 10.01
CA GLY A 83 34.86 55.39 10.67
C GLY A 83 34.61 55.79 12.12
N ALA A 84 33.49 55.32 12.66
CA ALA A 84 33.08 55.63 14.03
C ALA A 84 32.32 54.47 14.67
N VAL A 85 32.28 54.47 15.99
CA VAL A 85 31.50 53.53 16.80
C VAL A 85 30.39 54.32 17.50
N TYR A 86 29.17 53.82 17.40
CA TYR A 86 27.98 54.44 17.98
C TYR A 86 27.46 53.57 19.12
N LYS A 87 26.81 54.21 20.10
CA LYS A 87 26.05 53.53 21.15
C LYS A 87 24.59 53.96 21.12
N CYS A 88 23.68 53.00 21.21
CA CYS A 88 22.23 53.21 21.22
C CYS A 88 21.65 52.61 22.49
N ARG A 89 20.92 53.40 23.29
CA ARG A 89 20.25 52.91 24.49
C ARG A 89 18.98 52.16 24.09
N VAL A 90 18.72 50.99 24.68
CA VAL A 90 17.50 50.20 24.39
C VAL A 90 16.28 50.75 25.13
N HIS A 91 16.45 51.03 26.41
CA HIS A 91 15.42 51.60 27.30
C HIS A 91 15.49 53.13 27.33
N SER A 92 14.37 53.79 27.62
CA SER A 92 14.26 55.25 27.74
C SER A 92 14.81 56.01 26.51
N ASN A 93 14.59 55.46 25.31
CA ASN A 93 15.02 56.02 24.03
C ASN A 93 13.91 55.86 22.97
N PRO A 94 12.78 56.58 23.11
CA PRO A 94 11.61 56.40 22.23
C PRO A 94 11.90 56.81 20.78
N GLU A 95 12.83 57.75 20.57
CA GLU A 95 13.24 58.22 19.24
C GLU A 95 14.30 57.31 18.58
N ARG A 96 14.75 56.25 19.25
CA ARG A 96 15.76 55.29 18.74
C ARG A 96 17.04 55.97 18.25
N ARG A 97 17.47 57.04 18.92
CA ARG A 97 18.69 57.77 18.56
C ARG A 97 19.94 57.04 19.05
N CYS A 98 20.99 57.11 18.25
CA CYS A 98 22.32 56.58 18.57
C CYS A 98 23.31 57.75 18.66
N THR A 99 24.25 57.67 19.59
CA THR A 99 25.28 58.70 19.81
C THR A 99 26.65 58.15 19.46
N GLU A 100 27.45 58.93 18.74
CA GLU A 100 28.86 58.61 18.49
C GLU A 100 29.63 58.50 19.81
N MET A 101 30.55 57.54 19.90
CA MET A 101 31.43 57.37 21.06
C MET A 101 32.75 58.11 20.85
N ASP A 102 33.14 58.95 21.82
CA ASP A 102 34.48 59.51 21.86
C ASP A 102 35.49 58.45 22.29
N LEU A 103 36.33 58.02 21.35
CA LEU A 103 37.41 57.06 21.62
C LEU A 103 38.68 57.74 22.15
N GLY A 104 38.67 59.07 22.35
CA GLY A 104 39.82 59.87 22.82
C GLY A 104 40.87 60.08 21.73
N ARG A 105 40.47 60.04 20.46
CA ARG A 105 41.37 60.08 19.29
C ARG A 105 41.36 61.41 18.54
N GLY A 106 40.47 62.34 18.90
CA GLY A 106 40.23 63.59 18.16
C GLY A 106 41.28 64.68 18.28
N GLN A 107 41.97 64.76 19.44
CA GLN A 107 42.94 65.83 19.74
C GLN A 107 44.39 65.44 19.48
N SER A 108 44.63 64.21 19.01
CA SER A 108 45.94 63.81 18.52
C SER A 108 46.21 64.56 17.22
N PRO A 109 47.38 65.22 17.04
CA PRO A 109 47.75 65.76 15.73
C PRO A 109 47.51 64.71 14.65
N LEU A 110 47.30 65.10 13.39
CA LEU A 110 47.31 64.18 12.23
C LEU A 110 48.54 63.24 12.22
N HIS A 111 49.54 63.53 13.05
CA HIS A 111 50.83 62.89 13.17
C HIS A 111 51.19 62.65 14.65
N ALA A 112 50.29 62.05 15.44
CA ALA A 112 50.69 61.56 16.76
C ALA A 112 51.70 60.42 16.58
N SER A 113 52.91 60.62 17.12
CA SER A 113 53.95 59.60 17.16
C SER A 113 53.43 58.40 17.98
N CYS A 114 53.18 57.28 17.29
CA CYS A 114 52.77 56.00 17.90
C CYS A 114 53.97 55.14 18.34
N GLY A 115 55.19 55.63 18.12
CA GLY A 115 56.46 54.97 18.32
C GLY A 115 57.59 55.78 17.69
N LYS A 116 58.83 55.30 17.79
CA LYS A 116 60.02 56.02 17.28
C LYS A 116 59.99 56.24 15.78
N THR A 117 59.33 55.34 15.06
CA THR A 117 59.29 55.28 13.59
C THR A 117 57.84 55.20 13.07
N CYS A 118 56.90 55.79 13.81
CA CYS A 118 55.48 55.63 13.57
C CYS A 118 54.75 56.96 13.44
N GLN A 119 54.16 57.21 12.27
CA GLN A 119 53.22 58.31 12.03
C GLN A 119 51.90 57.72 11.56
N GLY A 120 50.89 57.76 12.43
CA GLY A 120 49.58 57.19 12.11
C GLY A 120 48.84 58.01 11.08
N ASP A 121 48.47 57.39 9.96
CA ASP A 121 47.48 57.91 9.02
C ASP A 121 46.14 57.19 9.24
N ARG A 122 45.12 58.00 9.49
CA ARG A 122 43.79 57.59 9.92
C ARG A 122 42.72 57.80 8.84
N ASP A 123 43.09 58.32 7.67
CA ASP A 123 42.15 58.47 6.57
C ASP A 123 41.71 57.09 6.07
N ASP A 124 40.40 56.86 6.00
CA ASP A 124 39.79 55.59 5.55
C ASP A 124 40.27 54.36 6.37
N GLU A 125 40.52 54.55 7.68
CA GLU A 125 41.04 53.50 8.57
C GLU A 125 40.02 52.40 8.93
N TRP A 126 38.73 52.66 8.71
CA TRP A 126 37.61 51.75 8.97
C TRP A 126 37.41 51.40 10.45
N MET A 127 37.40 52.41 11.32
CA MET A 127 37.10 52.21 12.73
C MET A 127 35.67 51.67 12.94
N GLY A 128 35.56 50.58 13.69
CA GLY A 128 34.31 49.84 13.88
C GLY A 128 34.09 48.73 12.85
N VAL A 129 35.13 48.31 12.11
CA VAL A 129 35.03 47.15 11.21
C VAL A 129 34.72 45.86 11.97
N SER A 130 35.31 45.70 13.16
CA SER A 130 35.09 44.57 14.05
C SER A 130 34.90 45.06 15.48
N LEU A 131 34.01 44.38 16.19
CA LEU A 131 33.64 44.64 17.58
C LEU A 131 33.62 43.31 18.33
N ALA A 132 34.11 43.31 19.58
CA ALA A 132 33.99 42.15 20.46
C ALA A 132 33.80 42.61 21.91
N ARG A 133 32.88 41.97 22.64
CA ARG A 133 32.67 42.19 24.07
C ARG A 133 33.47 41.15 24.86
N GLN A 134 34.15 41.60 25.91
CA GLN A 134 34.73 40.71 26.90
C GLN A 134 33.61 39.96 27.64
N ASP A 135 33.68 38.63 27.65
CA ASP A 135 32.59 37.79 28.16
C ASP A 135 32.46 37.79 29.69
N ARG A 136 31.98 38.90 30.26
CA ARG A 136 31.71 39.09 31.69
C ARG A 136 30.75 40.25 31.97
N ALA A 137 30.21 40.32 33.19
CA ALA A 137 29.21 41.32 33.60
C ALA A 137 29.61 42.79 33.48
N ASN A 138 30.90 43.09 33.53
CA ASN A 138 31.47 44.41 33.27
C ASN A 138 32.58 44.29 32.22
N GLY A 139 32.20 43.71 31.09
CA GLY A 139 33.09 43.46 29.96
C GLY A 139 33.60 44.77 29.34
N LYS A 140 34.89 44.80 29.01
CA LYS A 140 35.44 45.81 28.11
C LYS A 140 35.04 45.47 26.67
N ILE A 141 35.19 46.43 25.76
CA ILE A 141 34.89 46.24 24.33
C ILE A 141 36.17 46.44 23.53
N LEU A 142 36.39 45.59 22.55
CA LEU A 142 37.41 45.77 21.51
C LEU A 142 36.74 46.42 20.29
N ALA A 143 37.34 47.49 19.77
CA ALA A 143 36.95 48.07 18.48
C ALA A 143 38.19 48.27 17.60
N CYS A 144 38.13 47.84 16.35
CA CYS A 144 39.27 47.87 15.45
C CYS A 144 39.05 48.67 14.16
N ALA A 145 40.18 49.03 13.54
CA ALA A 145 40.37 49.78 12.32
C ALA A 145 41.50 49.09 11.52
N HIS A 146 41.14 48.00 10.84
CA HIS A 146 42.11 47.15 10.14
C HIS A 146 42.85 47.83 8.96
N ARG A 147 42.35 48.97 8.46
CA ARG A 147 42.96 49.75 7.37
C ARG A 147 43.80 50.93 7.87
N TRP A 148 43.98 51.05 9.18
CA TRP A 148 44.88 52.05 9.74
C TRP A 148 46.31 51.88 9.22
N LYS A 149 46.91 53.00 8.82
CA LYS A 149 48.20 53.04 8.12
C LYS A 149 49.26 53.66 9.03
N ASN A 150 50.46 53.10 8.96
CA ASN A 150 51.68 53.72 9.46
C ASN A 150 52.46 54.30 8.27
N VAL A 151 52.75 55.60 8.31
CA VAL A 151 53.58 56.30 7.33
C VAL A 151 54.97 56.46 7.93
N TYR A 152 55.97 55.80 7.35
CA TYR A 152 57.33 55.87 7.85
C TYR A 152 58.09 57.06 7.23
N TYR A 153 58.68 57.93 8.06
CA TYR A 153 59.26 59.21 7.64
C TYR A 153 60.46 59.11 6.69
N ASP A 154 61.38 58.13 6.83
CA ASP A 154 62.60 58.10 6.00
C ASP A 154 62.44 57.37 4.65
N SER A 155 61.34 56.67 4.41
CA SER A 155 61.15 55.81 3.22
C SER A 155 59.84 56.02 2.47
N GLU A 156 58.96 56.93 2.93
CA GLU A 156 57.61 57.20 2.39
C GLU A 156 56.72 55.95 2.23
N HIS A 157 57.04 54.84 2.90
CA HIS A 157 56.26 53.61 2.79
C HIS A 157 54.99 53.72 3.64
N ILE A 158 53.85 53.43 3.02
CA ILE A 158 52.54 53.33 3.69
C ILE A 158 52.32 51.86 4.06
N LEU A 159 52.34 51.56 5.35
CA LEU A 159 52.25 50.21 5.90
C LEU A 159 50.90 50.01 6.62
N PRO A 160 49.96 49.19 6.10
CA PRO A 160 48.68 48.95 6.76
C PRO A 160 48.85 47.94 7.90
N HIS A 161 49.25 48.43 9.08
CA HIS A 161 49.40 47.58 10.27
C HIS A 161 48.06 47.22 10.92
N GLY A 162 47.05 48.09 10.80
CA GLY A 162 45.80 47.99 11.57
C GLY A 162 45.94 48.53 13.00
N TYR A 163 44.82 48.95 13.56
CA TYR A 163 44.73 49.56 14.88
C TYR A 163 43.51 49.01 15.63
N CYS A 164 43.64 48.72 16.91
CA CYS A 164 42.52 48.38 17.78
C CYS A 164 42.53 49.24 19.05
N SER A 165 41.39 49.33 19.71
CA SER A 165 41.26 50.01 20.99
C SER A 165 40.40 49.23 21.96
N ILE A 166 40.85 49.13 23.21
CA ILE A 166 40.06 48.58 24.31
C ILE A 166 39.29 49.73 24.97
N ILE A 167 37.97 49.64 24.91
CA ILE A 167 37.01 50.58 25.46
C ILE A 167 36.58 50.10 26.85
N PRO A 168 36.51 50.99 27.86
CA PRO A 168 36.08 50.63 29.20
C PRO A 168 34.58 50.26 29.25
N PRO A 169 34.14 49.48 30.26
CA PRO A 169 32.77 48.94 30.33
C PRO A 169 31.68 50.01 30.43
N ASN A 170 32.00 51.16 31.02
CA ASN A 170 31.12 52.32 31.16
C ASN A 170 30.95 53.14 29.86
N LEU A 171 31.64 52.76 28.77
CA LEU A 171 31.62 53.45 27.48
C LEU A 171 32.01 54.94 27.57
N GLN A 172 32.79 55.30 28.60
CA GLN A 172 33.24 56.66 28.89
C GLN A 172 34.72 56.65 29.32
N GLY A 173 35.47 57.66 28.88
CA GLY A 173 36.88 57.83 29.26
C GLY A 173 37.87 57.39 28.18
N ARG A 174 39.16 57.39 28.53
CA ARG A 174 40.25 57.13 27.57
C ARG A 174 40.35 55.65 27.24
N THR A 175 40.46 55.34 25.95
CA THR A 175 40.62 53.98 25.45
C THR A 175 42.09 53.54 25.44
N LYS A 176 42.38 52.23 25.57
CA LYS A 176 43.75 51.69 25.49
C LYS A 176 44.07 51.29 24.04
N PRO A 177 44.99 51.97 23.35
CA PRO A 177 45.36 51.62 21.98
C PRO A 177 46.14 50.30 21.92
N LEU A 178 45.91 49.53 20.86
CA LEU A 178 46.62 48.30 20.53
C LEU A 178 47.07 48.35 19.07
N ILE A 179 48.38 48.25 18.83
CA ILE A 179 48.97 48.21 17.49
C ILE A 179 49.90 46.98 17.43
N PRO A 180 49.34 45.76 17.37
CA PRO A 180 50.09 44.53 17.63
C PRO A 180 51.13 44.17 16.56
N CYS A 181 51.11 44.86 15.42
CA CYS A 181 51.97 44.61 14.27
C CYS A 181 53.04 45.68 14.05
N TYR A 182 53.09 46.70 14.91
CA TYR A 182 54.12 47.73 14.85
C TYR A 182 55.41 47.25 15.55
N GLU A 183 56.54 47.34 14.86
CA GLU A 183 57.88 47.08 15.40
C GLU A 183 58.85 48.12 14.83
N ASP A 184 59.68 48.75 15.68
CA ASP A 184 60.45 49.97 15.35
C ASP A 184 61.39 49.84 14.12
N TYR A 185 61.86 48.63 13.78
CA TYR A 185 62.89 48.37 12.76
C TYR A 185 62.34 47.78 11.44
N LYS A 186 61.03 47.61 11.29
CA LYS A 186 60.44 46.97 10.11
C LYS A 186 59.99 48.00 9.07
N GLN A 187 60.46 47.84 7.82
CA GLN A 187 60.40 48.91 6.82
C GLN A 187 59.72 48.52 5.49
N LYS A 188 59.41 47.24 5.25
CA LYS A 188 58.95 46.77 3.93
C LYS A 188 57.51 46.28 3.93
N TYR A 189 56.79 46.67 2.88
CA TYR A 189 55.44 46.17 2.60
C TYR A 189 55.46 44.67 2.29
N GLY A 190 54.47 43.91 2.78
CA GLY A 190 54.37 42.46 2.58
C GLY A 190 55.30 41.62 3.46
N GLU A 191 56.52 42.08 3.73
CA GLU A 191 57.46 41.34 4.60
C GLU A 191 56.98 41.37 6.06
N GLU A 192 56.96 40.18 6.67
CA GLU A 192 56.59 39.97 8.08
C GLU A 192 55.24 40.57 8.51
N HIS A 193 55.23 41.79 9.03
CA HIS A 193 54.02 42.46 9.54
C HIS A 193 53.73 43.80 8.84
N GLY A 194 54.46 44.14 7.76
CA GLY A 194 54.32 45.41 7.04
C GLY A 194 52.93 45.66 6.45
N SER A 195 52.18 44.60 6.09
CA SER A 195 50.80 44.67 5.60
C SER A 195 49.81 43.95 6.50
N CYS A 196 50.10 43.86 7.80
CA CYS A 196 49.40 42.98 8.75
C CYS A 196 47.86 43.09 8.78
N GLN A 197 47.31 44.31 8.72
CA GLN A 197 45.87 44.58 8.85
C GLN A 197 45.22 43.93 10.08
N ALA A 198 45.87 44.06 11.24
CA ALA A 198 45.36 43.51 12.50
C ALA A 198 43.99 44.09 12.85
N GLY A 199 43.08 43.23 13.30
CA GLY A 199 41.75 43.62 13.75
C GLY A 199 40.68 43.58 12.66
N ILE A 200 40.92 42.89 11.53
CA ILE A 200 39.86 42.56 10.57
C ILE A 200 38.74 41.74 11.25
N ALA A 201 39.15 40.83 12.13
CA ALA A 201 38.32 40.05 13.03
C ALA A 201 38.97 40.06 14.42
N GLY A 202 38.14 39.95 15.46
CA GLY A 202 38.63 39.89 16.83
C GLY A 202 37.64 39.18 17.75
N VAL A 203 38.18 38.52 18.77
CA VAL A 203 37.41 37.92 19.86
C VAL A 203 38.01 38.34 21.19
N PHE A 204 37.16 38.54 22.18
CA PHE A 204 37.56 39.02 23.50
C PHE A 204 37.05 38.06 24.57
N THR A 205 37.96 37.21 25.06
CA THR A 205 37.72 36.27 26.16
C THR A 205 37.94 36.96 27.51
N GLU A 206 37.84 36.23 28.62
CA GLU A 206 38.06 36.80 29.96
C GLU A 206 39.43 37.47 30.11
N GLU A 207 40.50 36.84 29.60
CA GLU A 207 41.88 37.31 29.79
C GLU A 207 42.61 37.65 28.48
N LEU A 208 42.12 37.17 27.33
CA LEU A 208 42.81 37.26 26.04
C LEU A 208 42.01 38.08 25.04
N VAL A 209 42.73 38.94 24.32
CA VAL A 209 42.24 39.65 23.14
C VAL A 209 42.91 39.02 21.92
N VAL A 210 42.14 38.35 21.07
CA VAL A 210 42.65 37.70 19.86
C VAL A 210 42.31 38.58 18.67
N MET A 211 43.30 38.85 17.83
CA MET A 211 43.17 39.69 16.63
C MET A 211 43.67 38.93 15.41
N GLY A 212 42.84 38.89 14.37
CA GLY A 212 43.21 38.36 13.06
C GLY A 212 44.07 39.34 12.27
N ALA A 213 45.10 38.84 11.59
CA ALA A 213 46.09 39.65 10.86
C ALA A 213 46.44 39.01 9.49
N PRO A 214 45.49 38.99 8.52
CA PRO A 214 45.58 38.22 7.28
C PRO A 214 46.67 38.69 6.32
N GLY A 215 47.12 39.95 6.40
CA GLY A 215 48.09 40.49 5.46
C GLY A 215 49.56 40.31 5.88
N SER A 216 49.83 39.65 7.01
CA SER A 216 51.20 39.31 7.42
C SER A 216 51.86 38.28 6.49
N TYR A 217 53.18 38.33 6.36
CA TYR A 217 54.03 37.41 5.59
C TYR A 217 53.54 37.20 4.15
N TYR A 218 53.48 38.28 3.36
CA TYR A 218 52.94 38.29 1.99
C TYR A 218 51.56 37.64 1.92
N TRP A 219 50.66 38.10 2.79
CA TRP A 219 49.29 37.62 2.89
C TRP A 219 49.14 36.13 3.21
N THR A 220 50.18 35.48 3.74
CA THR A 220 50.01 34.17 4.40
C THR A 220 49.05 34.32 5.59
N GLY A 221 49.17 35.42 6.33
CA GLY A 221 48.36 35.76 7.48
C GLY A 221 48.91 35.21 8.79
N THR A 222 48.44 35.75 9.90
CA THR A 222 48.78 35.33 11.26
C THR A 222 47.67 35.71 12.23
N ILE A 223 47.80 35.26 13.47
CA ILE A 223 46.96 35.66 14.60
C ILE A 223 47.86 36.37 15.62
N LYS A 224 47.35 37.42 16.26
CA LYS A 224 48.00 38.10 17.38
C LYS A 224 47.10 37.99 18.60
N VAL A 225 47.60 37.35 19.66
CA VAL A 225 46.88 37.18 20.92
C VAL A 225 47.53 38.08 21.96
N TYR A 226 46.75 38.92 22.61
CA TYR A 226 47.20 39.82 23.65
C TYR A 226 46.64 39.38 24.99
N ASN A 227 47.53 39.07 25.93
CA ASN A 227 47.14 38.68 27.28
C ASN A 227 47.10 39.92 28.19
N LEU A 228 45.94 40.19 28.77
CA LEU A 228 45.70 41.36 29.62
C LEU A 228 46.46 41.31 30.95
N THR A 229 46.71 40.13 31.47
CA THR A 229 47.31 39.90 32.79
C THR A 229 48.83 40.03 32.73
N SER A 230 49.46 39.44 31.71
CA SER A 230 50.92 39.49 31.53
C SER A 230 51.40 40.64 30.65
N ASP A 231 50.50 41.39 30.02
CA ASP A 231 50.79 42.47 29.06
C ASP A 231 51.71 42.01 27.91
N SER A 232 51.53 40.76 27.45
CA SER A 232 52.36 40.10 26.43
C SER A 232 51.55 39.73 25.19
N PHE A 233 52.25 39.60 24.06
CA PHE A 233 51.69 39.15 22.78
C PHE A 233 52.21 37.76 22.40
N TYR A 234 51.31 36.92 21.91
CA TYR A 234 51.60 35.60 21.37
C TYR A 234 51.22 35.52 19.89
N SER A 235 51.98 34.73 19.12
CA SER A 235 51.70 34.44 17.71
C SER A 235 52.12 33.01 17.36
N PRO A 236 51.55 32.40 16.31
CA PRO A 236 51.97 31.07 15.87
C PRO A 236 53.43 31.04 15.39
N ASN A 237 54.12 29.92 15.61
CA ASN A 237 55.43 29.73 14.99
C ASN A 237 55.29 29.55 13.48
N LYS A 238 56.32 29.98 12.74
CA LYS A 238 56.38 29.80 11.27
C LYS A 238 56.35 28.33 10.83
N GLU A 239 56.74 27.39 11.69
CA GLU A 239 56.75 25.95 11.39
C GLU A 239 55.37 25.31 11.54
N ASP A 240 54.50 25.88 12.37
CA ASP A 240 53.17 25.35 12.68
C ASP A 240 52.13 25.67 11.60
N VAL A 241 52.38 26.74 10.84
CA VAL A 241 51.51 27.27 9.79
C VAL A 241 52.18 27.07 8.43
N ASP A 242 51.47 26.41 7.52
CA ASP A 242 51.93 26.16 6.16
C ASP A 242 52.25 27.48 5.42
N SER A 243 53.45 27.58 4.82
CA SER A 243 54.04 28.82 4.28
C SER A 243 53.45 29.29 2.94
N HIS A 244 52.24 28.85 2.60
CA HIS A 244 51.57 29.25 1.36
C HIS A 244 51.16 30.72 1.42
N ARG A 245 51.78 31.53 0.55
CA ARG A 245 51.44 32.94 0.37
C ARG A 245 49.97 33.08 -0.03
N TYR A 246 49.35 34.20 0.33
CA TYR A 246 47.96 34.52 0.00
C TYR A 246 46.92 33.57 0.62
N SER A 247 47.22 32.96 1.77
CA SER A 247 46.27 32.11 2.52
C SER A 247 45.23 32.91 3.33
N TYR A 248 45.55 34.15 3.72
CA TYR A 248 44.74 35.02 4.58
C TYR A 248 44.41 34.41 5.96
N LEU A 249 45.37 33.74 6.61
CA LEU A 249 45.17 33.25 7.97
C LEU A 249 44.84 34.39 8.94
N GLY A 250 43.78 34.22 9.73
CA GLY A 250 43.27 35.26 10.63
C GLY A 250 42.26 36.18 9.94
N TYR A 251 41.68 35.77 8.81
CA TYR A 251 40.52 36.46 8.23
C TYR A 251 39.32 36.42 9.18
N ALA A 252 39.08 35.26 9.79
CA ALA A 252 38.16 35.06 10.91
C ALA A 252 38.90 34.44 12.09
N VAL A 253 38.49 34.80 13.31
CA VAL A 253 39.04 34.26 14.55
C VAL A 253 37.90 34.01 15.54
N THR A 254 38.02 32.95 16.34
CA THR A 254 37.17 32.68 17.50
C THR A 254 38.00 31.99 18.58
N ALA A 255 37.46 31.90 19.79
CA ALA A 255 38.11 31.25 20.92
C ALA A 255 37.10 30.40 21.67
N GLY A 256 37.52 29.24 22.17
CA GLY A 256 36.66 28.29 22.86
C GLY A 256 37.43 27.16 23.50
N HIS A 257 36.73 26.27 24.18
CA HIS A 257 37.27 25.16 24.93
C HIS A 257 37.31 23.88 24.09
N PHE A 258 38.18 23.83 23.07
CA PHE A 258 38.24 22.68 22.16
C PHE A 258 38.95 21.47 22.78
N SER A 259 39.99 21.69 23.57
CA SER A 259 40.84 20.60 24.07
C SER A 259 40.49 20.14 25.47
N SER A 260 40.13 21.07 26.34
CA SER A 260 39.65 20.76 27.69
C SER A 260 38.77 21.91 28.19
N PRO A 261 37.84 21.65 29.13
CA PRO A 261 36.94 22.69 29.65
C PRO A 261 37.64 23.88 30.33
N ASN A 262 38.90 23.70 30.74
CA ASN A 262 39.65 24.71 31.51
C ASN A 262 40.67 25.49 30.66
N VAL A 263 40.86 25.14 29.40
CA VAL A 263 41.87 25.76 28.52
C VAL A 263 41.16 26.45 27.38
N ILE A 264 41.51 27.71 27.14
CA ILE A 264 41.03 28.46 25.98
C ILE A 264 41.97 28.21 24.81
N ASP A 265 41.40 27.66 23.76
CA ASP A 265 42.05 27.42 22.47
C ASP A 265 41.57 28.46 21.45
N ILE A 266 42.38 28.72 20.45
CA ILE A 266 42.13 29.77 19.45
C ILE A 266 41.92 29.14 18.09
N ALA A 267 40.76 29.37 17.47
CA ALA A 267 40.49 28.95 16.12
C ALA A 267 40.64 30.12 15.14
N ALA A 268 41.21 29.85 13.96
CA ALA A 268 41.38 30.86 12.92
C ALA A 268 41.22 30.29 11.52
N GLY A 269 40.59 31.09 10.66
CA GLY A 269 40.30 30.74 9.29
C GLY A 269 41.31 31.34 8.31
N ALA A 270 41.57 30.59 7.24
CA ALA A 270 42.44 30.93 6.11
C ALA A 270 41.70 30.60 4.80
N PRO A 271 40.71 31.43 4.39
CA PRO A 271 39.74 31.07 3.36
C PRO A 271 40.30 30.94 1.94
N GLN A 272 41.47 31.51 1.67
CA GLN A 272 42.16 31.40 0.36
C GLN A 272 43.21 30.29 0.33
N HIS A 273 43.46 29.61 1.45
CA HIS A 273 44.51 28.60 1.53
C HIS A 273 44.26 27.46 0.53
N SER A 274 45.22 27.21 -0.36
CA SER A 274 45.13 26.19 -1.43
C SER A 274 43.84 26.30 -2.28
N GLY A 275 43.24 27.49 -2.36
CA GLY A 275 42.00 27.75 -3.11
C GLY A 275 40.71 27.13 -2.54
N SER A 276 40.79 26.15 -1.64
CA SER A 276 39.64 25.50 -1.00
C SER A 276 39.32 26.08 0.39
N GLY A 277 40.28 26.75 1.03
CA GLY A 277 40.16 27.29 2.37
C GLY A 277 40.55 26.28 3.45
N LYS A 278 41.07 26.77 4.57
CA LYS A 278 41.44 25.96 5.74
C LYS A 278 41.06 26.67 7.04
N VAL A 279 40.92 25.87 8.09
CA VAL A 279 40.77 26.34 9.48
C VAL A 279 41.79 25.64 10.35
N TYR A 280 42.32 26.36 11.33
CA TYR A 280 43.30 25.88 12.30
C TYR A 280 42.82 26.15 13.71
N ILE A 281 43.16 25.25 14.64
CA ILE A 281 43.00 25.49 16.10
C ILE A 281 44.39 25.46 16.73
N PHE A 282 44.68 26.46 17.55
CA PHE A 282 45.94 26.64 18.25
C PHE A 282 45.76 26.58 19.77
N LYS A 283 46.70 25.92 20.43
CA LYS A 283 46.89 25.91 21.88
C LYS A 283 47.95 26.92 22.27
N ILE A 284 47.77 27.56 23.41
CA ILE A 284 48.80 28.42 24.00
C ILE A 284 49.79 27.50 24.73
N ASP A 285 51.06 27.51 24.29
CA ASP A 285 52.14 26.77 24.95
C ASP A 285 53.32 27.73 25.22
N GLY A 286 53.52 28.04 26.51
CA GLY A 286 54.47 29.05 26.95
C GLY A 286 54.17 30.43 26.35
N VAL A 287 54.99 30.86 25.39
CA VAL A 287 54.87 32.16 24.70
C VAL A 287 54.50 32.05 23.23
N SER A 288 54.17 30.85 22.75
CA SER A 288 53.82 30.61 21.35
C SER A 288 52.46 29.91 21.21
N LEU A 289 51.92 29.95 20.00
CA LEU A 289 50.69 29.27 19.62
C LEU A 289 51.05 28.03 18.80
N VAL A 290 50.80 26.85 19.36
CA VAL A 290 51.09 25.57 18.72
C VAL A 290 49.82 25.01 18.09
N LYS A 291 49.90 24.57 16.84
CA LYS A 291 48.75 24.00 16.13
C LYS A 291 48.33 22.67 16.77
N SER A 292 47.05 22.54 17.06
CA SER A 292 46.43 21.32 17.61
C SER A 292 45.52 20.60 16.60
N PHE A 293 44.82 21.35 15.75
CA PHE A 293 43.91 20.79 14.74
C PHE A 293 43.95 21.61 13.45
N GLN A 294 43.60 20.96 12.33
CA GLN A 294 43.36 21.62 11.05
C GLN A 294 42.29 20.90 10.24
N ALA A 295 41.47 21.67 9.52
CA ALA A 295 40.48 21.17 8.56
C ALA A 295 40.61 21.92 7.23
N SER A 296 40.29 21.26 6.12
CA SER A 296 40.31 21.84 4.77
C SER A 296 38.92 21.82 4.15
N GLY A 297 38.58 22.87 3.40
CA GLY A 297 37.34 22.93 2.66
C GLY A 297 37.28 21.87 1.56
N LYS A 298 36.08 21.38 1.27
CA LYS A 298 35.84 20.33 0.27
C LYS A 298 35.75 20.86 -1.16
N MET A 299 35.52 22.17 -1.33
CA MET A 299 35.26 22.80 -2.63
C MET A 299 36.16 24.02 -2.85
N MET A 300 36.80 24.08 -4.01
CA MET A 300 37.60 25.22 -4.44
C MET A 300 36.71 26.45 -4.65
N GLY A 301 37.14 27.62 -4.20
CA GLY A 301 36.40 28.87 -4.30
C GLY A 301 35.27 29.04 -3.27
N SER A 302 35.02 28.03 -2.43
CA SER A 302 33.95 28.08 -1.42
C SER A 302 34.20 29.07 -0.27
N TYR A 303 35.43 29.56 -0.16
CA TYR A 303 35.87 30.50 0.86
C TYR A 303 35.73 29.94 2.29
N PHE A 304 35.93 28.62 2.45
CA PHE A 304 35.83 27.90 3.72
C PHE A 304 36.76 28.45 4.79
N GLY A 305 36.20 28.83 5.94
CA GLY A 305 36.94 29.52 7.02
C GLY A 305 36.82 31.04 6.98
N SER A 306 35.84 31.59 6.27
CA SER A 306 35.57 33.03 6.25
C SER A 306 34.85 33.55 7.49
N SER A 307 34.13 32.66 8.19
CA SER A 307 33.43 32.92 9.44
C SER A 307 33.58 31.69 10.34
N LEU A 308 33.67 31.93 11.65
CA LEU A 308 33.87 30.89 12.66
C LEU A 308 33.01 31.19 13.89
N CYS A 309 32.43 30.16 14.49
CA CYS A 309 31.74 30.25 15.77
C CYS A 309 32.18 29.09 16.66
N ALA A 310 32.49 29.39 17.92
CA ALA A 310 32.82 28.41 18.94
C ALA A 310 31.68 28.40 19.96
N VAL A 311 31.03 27.25 20.17
CA VAL A 311 29.85 27.12 21.03
C VAL A 311 29.70 25.68 21.49
N ASP A 312 29.37 25.47 22.75
CA ASP A 312 29.06 24.14 23.31
C ASP A 312 27.60 23.78 22.97
N LEU A 313 27.39 22.99 21.92
CA LEU A 313 26.06 22.71 21.38
C LEU A 313 25.34 21.58 22.14
N ASN A 314 26.10 20.64 22.71
CA ASN A 314 25.62 19.43 23.36
C ASN A 314 25.75 19.46 24.90
N GLN A 315 26.20 20.59 25.47
CA GLN A 315 26.45 20.79 26.91
C GLN A 315 27.42 19.76 27.52
N ASP A 316 28.48 19.40 26.80
CA ASP A 316 29.52 18.51 27.35
C ASP A 316 30.70 19.26 28.00
N GLY A 317 30.67 20.60 27.99
CA GLY A 317 31.71 21.47 28.53
C GLY A 317 32.87 21.73 27.57
N LEU A 318 32.83 21.19 26.35
CA LEU A 318 33.75 21.50 25.26
C LEU A 318 33.04 22.37 24.22
N SER A 319 33.79 23.27 23.60
CA SER A 319 33.25 24.07 22.49
C SER A 319 33.31 23.27 21.20
N ASP A 320 32.22 23.26 20.45
CA ASP A 320 32.16 22.81 19.07
C ASP A 320 32.50 23.97 18.13
N LEU A 321 32.91 23.63 16.90
CA LEU A 321 33.33 24.61 15.90
C LEU A 321 32.42 24.57 14.67
N LEU A 322 31.82 25.72 14.37
CA LEU A 322 31.11 25.93 13.11
C LEU A 322 31.99 26.74 12.16
N VAL A 323 32.07 26.29 10.91
CA VAL A 323 32.90 26.90 9.87
C VAL A 323 32.04 27.28 8.67
N GLY A 324 32.02 28.56 8.32
CA GLY A 324 31.31 29.06 7.15
C GLY A 324 32.10 28.93 5.85
N ALA A 325 31.37 28.65 4.78
CA ALA A 325 31.80 28.64 3.38
C ALA A 325 30.71 29.34 2.54
N PRO A 326 30.58 30.67 2.63
CA PRO A 326 29.47 31.43 2.03
C PRO A 326 29.45 31.37 0.51
N MET A 327 30.59 31.11 -0.13
CA MET A 327 30.70 30.97 -1.58
C MET A 327 30.62 29.49 -2.03
N HIS A 328 30.18 28.58 -1.16
CA HIS A 328 29.90 27.20 -1.57
C HIS A 328 28.75 27.20 -2.60
N SER A 329 28.98 26.55 -3.75
CA SER A 329 28.04 26.56 -4.86
C SER A 329 27.67 25.13 -5.26
N GLN A 330 26.39 24.80 -5.16
CA GLN A 330 25.83 23.65 -5.87
C GLN A 330 25.34 24.08 -7.26
N LEU A 331 24.66 25.23 -7.33
CA LEU A 331 24.29 25.89 -8.59
C LEU A 331 24.94 27.27 -8.68
N ARG A 332 24.67 28.17 -7.72
CA ARG A 332 25.18 29.56 -7.69
C ARG A 332 25.20 30.13 -6.26
N ASP A 333 26.28 29.85 -5.53
CA ASP A 333 26.69 30.49 -4.27
C ASP A 333 25.60 30.52 -3.19
N GLU A 334 24.99 29.37 -2.94
CA GLU A 334 23.99 29.20 -1.88
C GLU A 334 24.61 29.39 -0.49
N GLY A 335 25.87 28.95 -0.33
CA GLY A 335 26.60 28.96 0.94
C GLY A 335 26.35 27.72 1.79
N GLN A 336 27.28 27.45 2.71
CA GLN A 336 27.29 26.24 3.52
C GLN A 336 27.99 26.48 4.86
N VAL A 337 27.58 25.77 5.91
CA VAL A 337 28.28 25.74 7.20
C VAL A 337 28.60 24.31 7.59
N SER A 338 29.86 24.02 7.93
CA SER A 338 30.30 22.72 8.44
C SER A 338 30.38 22.75 9.97
N VAL A 339 29.92 21.69 10.62
CA VAL A 339 29.87 21.56 12.08
C VAL A 339 30.85 20.48 12.52
N TYR A 340 31.78 20.87 13.39
CA TYR A 340 32.77 19.98 13.97
C TYR A 340 32.53 19.87 15.47
N LEU A 341 32.19 18.67 15.95
CA LEU A 341 32.02 18.41 17.38
C LEU A 341 33.37 18.10 18.02
N SER A 342 33.62 18.65 19.21
CA SER A 342 34.83 18.34 19.95
C SER A 342 34.74 16.98 20.64
N LYS A 343 35.80 16.18 20.59
CA LYS A 343 35.97 14.96 21.41
C LYS A 343 37.00 15.14 22.52
N GLY A 344 37.47 16.37 22.73
CA GLY A 344 38.54 16.71 23.67
C GLY A 344 39.93 16.40 23.14
N ASN A 345 40.94 16.83 23.90
CA ASN A 345 42.37 16.77 23.55
C ASN A 345 42.75 17.46 22.22
N GLY A 346 41.85 18.24 21.63
CA GLY A 346 42.04 18.92 20.35
C GLY A 346 41.61 18.07 19.14
N VAL A 347 40.91 16.95 19.38
CA VAL A 347 40.29 16.15 18.31
C VAL A 347 38.92 16.72 17.98
N MET A 348 38.71 17.05 16.71
CA MET A 348 37.43 17.54 16.18
C MET A 348 36.91 16.56 15.14
N GLU A 349 35.62 16.20 15.23
CA GLU A 349 34.96 15.30 14.30
C GLU A 349 33.92 16.06 13.48
N GLU A 350 33.99 15.97 12.15
CA GLU A 350 32.98 16.55 11.28
C GLU A 350 31.69 15.75 11.39
N GLU A 351 30.70 16.32 12.06
CA GLU A 351 29.43 15.64 12.33
C GLU A 351 28.45 15.85 11.18
N ARG A 352 28.27 17.10 10.74
CA ARG A 352 27.26 17.45 9.72
C ARG A 352 27.51 18.79 9.06
N VAL A 353 26.72 19.03 8.03
CA VAL A 353 26.71 20.25 7.23
C VAL A 353 25.31 20.87 7.28
N LEU A 354 25.26 22.18 7.47
CA LEU A 354 24.03 22.98 7.52
C LEU A 354 23.88 23.77 6.22
N SER A 355 22.63 23.93 5.79
CA SER A 355 22.23 24.69 4.61
C SER A 355 20.92 25.42 4.89
N GLY A 356 20.80 26.67 4.44
CA GLY A 356 19.53 27.42 4.46
C GLY A 356 18.53 26.88 3.43
N ASP A 357 17.74 27.77 2.82
CA ASP A 357 16.76 27.39 1.79
C ASP A 357 17.39 27.11 0.41
N ASN A 358 18.72 27.02 0.33
CA ASN A 358 19.48 26.93 -0.93
C ASN A 358 19.09 28.03 -1.92
N ALA A 359 18.83 29.23 -1.40
CA ALA A 359 18.46 30.38 -2.20
C ALA A 359 19.65 30.83 -3.05
N PHE A 360 19.34 31.32 -4.24
CA PHE A 360 20.32 31.81 -5.20
C PHE A 360 21.18 32.92 -4.61
N ASN A 361 22.52 32.79 -4.69
CA ASN A 361 23.48 33.81 -4.26
C ASN A 361 23.23 34.32 -2.83
N ALA A 362 22.77 33.44 -1.93
CA ALA A 362 22.33 33.82 -0.59
C ALA A 362 23.50 34.12 0.36
N HIS A 363 24.68 33.55 0.08
CA HIS A 363 25.85 33.63 0.96
C HIS A 363 25.57 33.10 2.38
N PHE A 364 24.88 31.96 2.48
CA PHE A 364 24.62 31.34 3.78
C PHE A 364 25.94 30.96 4.48
N GLY A 365 26.12 31.41 5.72
CA GLY A 365 27.36 31.21 6.47
C GLY A 365 28.33 32.38 6.39
N GLU A 366 27.92 33.54 5.88
CA GLU A 366 28.74 34.77 5.90
C GLU A 366 29.03 35.22 7.35
N CYS A 367 28.04 35.08 8.23
CA CYS A 367 28.13 35.36 9.66
C CYS A 367 27.55 34.19 10.45
N ILE A 368 28.21 33.79 11.53
CA ILE A 368 27.77 32.73 12.44
C ILE A 368 28.00 33.25 13.86
N THR A 369 26.99 33.18 14.73
CA THR A 369 27.11 33.63 16.11
C THR A 369 26.30 32.75 17.06
N ALA A 370 26.83 32.51 18.26
CA ALA A 370 26.10 31.91 19.35
C ALA A 370 25.14 32.95 19.93
N ILE A 371 23.87 32.58 20.09
CA ILE A 371 22.82 33.50 20.54
C ILE A 371 22.31 33.20 21.96
N GLY A 372 22.91 32.22 22.63
CA GLY A 372 22.41 31.72 23.91
C GLY A 372 21.40 30.58 23.72
N ASP A 373 20.83 30.11 24.82
CA ASP A 373 19.67 29.23 24.83
C ASP A 373 18.41 30.10 24.72
N ILE A 374 17.86 30.25 23.50
CA ILE A 374 16.73 31.17 23.27
C ILE A 374 15.37 30.49 23.51
N ASP A 375 15.30 29.16 23.61
CA ASP A 375 14.08 28.41 23.88
C ASP A 375 14.01 27.73 25.26
N ASP A 376 15.01 27.99 26.09
CA ASP A 376 15.19 27.53 27.48
C ASP A 376 15.09 26.01 27.57
N ASP A 377 15.64 25.31 26.57
CA ASP A 377 15.65 23.85 26.48
C ASP A 377 16.89 23.21 27.12
N GLY A 378 17.87 24.03 27.49
CA GLY A 378 19.12 23.62 28.10
C GLY A 378 20.25 23.44 27.11
N TYR A 379 20.15 23.82 25.84
CA TYR A 379 21.24 23.77 24.87
C TYR A 379 21.48 25.14 24.24
N GLN A 380 22.70 25.39 23.75
CA GLN A 380 23.03 26.66 23.10
C GLN A 380 22.54 26.67 21.65
N ASP A 381 22.01 27.80 21.22
CA ASP A 381 21.52 28.00 19.86
C ASP A 381 22.44 28.88 19.04
N VAL A 382 22.32 28.77 17.71
CA VAL A 382 23.17 29.47 16.76
C VAL A 382 22.35 30.20 15.71
N ALA A 383 22.75 31.43 15.39
CA ALA A 383 22.24 32.20 14.26
C ALA A 383 23.25 32.22 13.11
N ILE A 384 22.76 31.97 11.89
CA ILE A 384 23.56 31.96 10.65
C ILE A 384 22.96 32.96 9.66
N GLY A 385 23.79 33.90 9.19
CA GLY A 385 23.43 34.93 8.24
C GLY A 385 23.53 34.49 6.78
N ALA A 386 22.59 34.97 5.96
CA ALA A 386 22.56 34.88 4.50
C ALA A 386 22.21 36.28 3.92
N PRO A 387 23.14 37.25 4.00
CA PRO A 387 22.81 38.67 3.78
C PRO A 387 22.43 39.02 2.35
N LYS A 388 22.76 38.17 1.36
CA LYS A 388 22.44 38.42 -0.05
C LYS A 388 21.15 37.75 -0.53
N GLU A 389 20.54 36.94 0.32
CA GLU A 389 19.25 36.31 0.03
C GLU A 389 18.16 37.36 -0.25
N ASP A 390 17.13 36.98 -1.02
CA ASP A 390 16.04 37.86 -1.42
C ASP A 390 16.51 39.18 -2.05
N ASP A 391 17.48 39.09 -2.99
CA ASP A 391 18.06 40.24 -3.70
C ASP A 391 18.57 41.31 -2.72
N TYR A 392 19.54 40.91 -1.89
CA TYR A 392 20.12 41.73 -0.82
C TYR A 392 19.16 42.13 0.30
N GLY A 393 17.93 41.59 0.34
CA GLY A 393 17.02 41.77 1.46
C GLY A 393 17.55 41.12 2.75
N GLY A 394 18.30 40.02 2.59
CA GLY A 394 19.00 39.30 3.64
C GLY A 394 18.09 38.44 4.52
N ALA A 395 18.66 37.36 5.04
CA ALA A 395 17.99 36.46 5.97
C ALA A 395 18.94 36.00 7.08
N VAL A 396 18.35 35.60 8.22
CA VAL A 396 19.04 34.93 9.32
C VAL A 396 18.30 33.65 9.67
N TYR A 397 19.02 32.55 9.78
CA TYR A 397 18.50 31.23 10.13
C TYR A 397 18.94 30.86 11.54
N ILE A 398 18.01 30.35 12.33
CA ILE A 398 18.26 29.93 13.71
C ILE A 398 18.26 28.40 13.78
N TYR A 399 19.30 27.84 14.39
CA TYR A 399 19.49 26.41 14.59
C TYR A 399 19.58 26.12 16.08
N HIS A 400 18.78 25.16 16.54
CA HIS A 400 18.80 24.74 17.93
C HIS A 400 19.84 23.65 18.19
N GLY A 401 20.50 23.76 19.34
CA GLY A 401 21.32 22.70 19.91
C GLY A 401 20.47 21.51 20.37
N ASP A 402 21.09 20.34 20.53
CA ASP A 402 20.53 19.25 21.31
C ASP A 402 21.63 18.31 21.83
N ALA A 403 21.25 17.26 22.56
CA ALA A 403 22.20 16.26 23.08
C ALA A 403 23.10 15.59 22.01
N THR A 404 22.76 15.71 20.71
CA THR A 404 23.56 15.18 19.59
C THR A 404 24.41 16.25 18.91
N GLY A 405 24.46 17.48 19.43
CA GLY A 405 25.11 18.64 18.84
C GLY A 405 24.07 19.63 18.33
N ILE A 406 23.73 19.59 17.04
CA ILE A 406 22.82 20.58 16.43
C ILE A 406 21.76 19.94 15.54
N ILE A 407 20.53 20.42 15.60
CA ILE A 407 19.43 19.96 14.74
C ILE A 407 19.69 20.40 13.29
N SER A 408 19.67 19.48 12.34
CA SER A 408 20.04 19.76 10.94
C SER A 408 19.09 20.71 10.20
N LYS A 409 17.83 20.79 10.64
CA LYS A 409 16.83 21.71 10.09
C LYS A 409 16.71 22.92 11.00
N TYR A 410 16.86 24.10 10.43
CA TYR A 410 16.66 25.36 11.14
C TYR A 410 15.24 25.42 11.75
N SER A 411 15.13 26.01 12.94
CA SER A 411 13.86 26.18 13.65
C SER A 411 13.12 27.43 13.18
N MET A 412 13.86 28.47 12.78
CA MET A 412 13.30 29.75 12.35
C MET A 412 14.11 30.38 11.21
N LYS A 413 13.41 31.13 10.37
CA LYS A 413 13.99 32.03 9.37
C LYS A 413 13.48 33.45 9.59
N LEU A 414 14.39 34.39 9.75
CA LEU A 414 14.14 35.81 9.91
C LEU A 414 14.49 36.51 8.60
N SER A 415 13.48 36.92 7.82
CA SER A 415 13.71 37.66 6.57
C SER A 415 13.78 39.16 6.84
N GLY A 416 14.81 39.83 6.32
CA GLY A 416 14.95 41.28 6.45
C GLY A 416 13.75 42.02 5.84
N ARG A 417 13.23 41.52 4.71
CA ARG A 417 12.06 42.11 4.02
C ARG A 417 10.77 42.00 4.83
N SER A 418 10.60 40.93 5.63
CA SER A 418 9.41 40.78 6.48
C SER A 418 9.47 41.67 7.73
N VAL A 419 10.68 41.97 8.23
CA VAL A 419 10.89 42.90 9.35
C VAL A 419 10.71 44.34 8.88
N ASN A 420 11.43 44.75 7.83
CA ASN A 420 11.31 46.07 7.24
C ASN A 420 11.77 46.02 5.77
N PRO A 421 10.89 46.30 4.79
CA PRO A 421 11.22 46.21 3.36
C PRO A 421 12.41 47.06 2.89
N GLY A 422 12.83 48.07 3.67
CA GLY A 422 13.96 48.94 3.34
C GLY A 422 15.33 48.42 3.79
N LEU A 423 15.39 47.30 4.51
CA LEU A 423 16.66 46.73 4.98
C LEU A 423 17.44 46.08 3.84
N GLN A 424 18.76 46.25 3.88
CA GLN A 424 19.68 45.63 2.92
C GLN A 424 20.90 45.02 3.63
N MET A 425 21.35 43.86 3.14
CA MET A 425 22.41 43.05 3.76
C MET A 425 22.07 42.62 5.20
N PHE A 426 20.80 42.35 5.47
CA PHE A 426 20.34 41.89 6.78
C PHE A 426 20.95 40.52 7.11
N GLY A 427 21.69 40.45 8.22
CA GLY A 427 22.40 39.23 8.62
C GLY A 427 23.90 39.24 8.29
N GLN A 428 24.46 40.36 7.82
CA GLN A 428 25.90 40.51 7.62
C GLN A 428 26.68 40.45 8.94
N SER A 429 26.10 41.00 10.01
CA SER A 429 26.63 40.94 11.36
C SER A 429 25.50 40.64 12.33
N ILE A 430 25.78 39.79 13.32
CA ILE A 430 24.79 39.33 14.30
C ILE A 430 25.48 39.30 15.66
N SER A 431 24.78 39.80 16.68
CA SER A 431 25.16 39.69 18.09
C SER A 431 23.97 39.13 18.86
N GLY A 432 24.24 38.26 19.83
CA GLY A 432 23.24 37.74 20.76
C GLY A 432 23.86 37.43 22.12
N ASN A 433 23.20 36.55 22.88
CA ASN A 433 23.62 36.09 24.21
C ASN A 433 23.53 37.16 25.32
N VAL A 434 22.79 38.26 25.10
CA VAL A 434 22.48 39.25 26.14
C VAL A 434 20.97 39.49 26.18
N ASP A 435 20.40 39.46 27.38
CA ASP A 435 19.01 39.89 27.61
C ASP A 435 18.95 41.43 27.59
N MET A 436 18.38 42.00 26.53
CA MET A 436 18.38 43.44 26.27
C MET A 436 17.12 44.14 26.79
N ASP A 437 16.05 43.41 27.10
CA ASP A 437 14.77 43.93 27.60
C ASP A 437 14.43 43.53 29.06
N GLY A 438 15.23 42.65 29.67
CA GLY A 438 15.09 42.20 31.05
C GLY A 438 14.03 41.13 31.26
N ASN A 439 13.65 40.38 30.22
CA ASN A 439 12.62 39.34 30.30
C ASN A 439 13.16 37.94 30.68
N GLY A 440 14.49 37.80 30.82
CA GLY A 440 15.16 36.56 31.20
C GLY A 440 15.62 35.68 30.04
N TYR A 441 15.40 36.09 28.78
CA TYR A 441 15.85 35.42 27.57
C TYR A 441 16.86 36.31 26.82
N ALA A 442 17.82 35.69 26.15
CA ALA A 442 18.75 36.43 25.30
C ALA A 442 18.05 36.97 24.06
N ASP A 443 18.36 38.21 23.67
CA ASP A 443 17.83 38.85 22.48
C ASP A 443 18.83 38.75 21.31
N ILE A 444 18.40 39.20 20.12
CA ILE A 444 19.23 39.13 18.92
C ILE A 444 19.27 40.49 18.22
N THR A 445 20.49 40.97 17.98
CA THR A 445 20.76 42.18 17.20
C THR A 445 21.36 41.83 15.85
N ILE A 446 20.79 42.37 14.78
CA ILE A 446 21.17 42.08 13.39
C ILE A 446 21.51 43.38 12.65
N GLY A 447 22.68 43.41 12.03
CA GLY A 447 23.15 44.52 11.18
C GLY A 447 22.64 44.42 9.74
N ALA A 448 22.30 45.58 9.17
CA ALA A 448 21.87 45.76 7.78
C ALA A 448 22.58 46.98 7.17
N PHE A 449 23.90 46.86 7.00
CA PHE A 449 24.81 47.99 6.81
C PHE A 449 24.60 48.78 5.51
N MET A 450 24.12 48.14 4.43
CA MET A 450 23.83 48.84 3.17
C MET A 450 22.63 49.79 3.28
N SER A 451 21.76 49.55 4.27
CA SER A 451 20.66 50.44 4.64
C SER A 451 20.97 51.32 5.86
N ASP A 452 22.23 51.37 6.29
CA ASP A 452 22.71 52.11 7.47
C ASP A 452 21.83 51.85 8.73
N SER A 453 21.41 50.60 8.91
CA SER A 453 20.40 50.21 9.91
C SER A 453 20.84 49.01 10.74
N VAL A 454 20.34 48.96 11.98
CA VAL A 454 20.47 47.83 12.91
C VAL A 454 19.10 47.51 13.48
N VAL A 455 18.80 46.22 13.63
CA VAL A 455 17.54 45.72 14.18
C VAL A 455 17.82 44.93 15.44
N LEU A 456 17.19 45.29 16.55
CA LEU A 456 17.11 44.45 17.74
C LEU A 456 15.75 43.75 17.75
N LEU A 457 15.79 42.41 17.76
CA LEU A 457 14.65 41.52 17.86
C LEU A 457 14.64 40.90 19.25
N ARG A 458 13.48 40.95 19.90
CA ARG A 458 13.34 40.45 21.29
C ARG A 458 12.82 39.03 21.31
N THR A 459 13.36 38.23 22.22
CA THR A 459 12.95 36.83 22.38
C THR A 459 11.71 36.75 23.28
N ARG A 460 10.68 36.07 22.79
CA ARG A 460 9.41 35.84 23.46
C ARG A 460 9.57 34.69 24.47
N PRO A 461 9.00 34.81 25.68
CA PRO A 461 9.08 33.74 26.67
C PRO A 461 8.50 32.42 26.17
N VAL A 462 9.25 31.33 26.36
CA VAL A 462 8.82 29.99 25.96
C VAL A 462 8.15 29.28 27.14
N ILE A 463 6.99 28.69 26.89
CA ILE A 463 6.25 27.90 27.88
C ILE A 463 6.19 26.42 27.48
N THR A 464 6.34 25.58 28.49
CA THR A 464 6.15 24.13 28.38
C THR A 464 4.86 23.74 29.09
N VAL A 465 3.98 23.02 28.40
CA VAL A 465 2.74 22.50 28.96
C VAL A 465 2.86 20.99 29.13
N ASP A 466 2.83 20.56 30.38
CA ASP A 466 2.71 19.17 30.78
C ASP A 466 1.23 18.79 30.67
N VAL A 467 0.91 17.86 29.78
CA VAL A 467 -0.45 17.34 29.60
C VAL A 467 -0.46 15.86 29.95
N SER A 468 -1.33 15.48 30.87
CA SER A 468 -1.53 14.09 31.31
C SER A 468 -2.97 13.67 31.01
N ILE A 469 -3.13 12.56 30.29
CA ILE A 469 -4.44 11.97 29.99
C ILE A 469 -4.58 10.70 30.83
N PHE A 470 -5.46 10.71 31.82
CA PHE A 470 -5.77 9.55 32.64
C PHE A 470 -6.96 8.79 32.05
N LEU A 471 -6.69 7.57 31.57
CA LEU A 471 -7.68 6.64 31.00
C LEU A 471 -7.80 5.40 31.92
N PRO A 472 -8.95 4.69 31.89
CA PRO A 472 -9.03 3.37 32.50
C PRO A 472 -8.09 2.39 31.78
N VAL A 473 -7.58 1.39 32.52
CA VAL A 473 -6.71 0.35 31.96
C VAL A 473 -7.44 -0.44 30.87
N SER A 474 -8.72 -0.74 31.07
CA SER A 474 -9.56 -1.42 30.11
C SER A 474 -11.00 -0.91 30.19
N ILE A 475 -11.73 -1.07 29.08
CA ILE A 475 -13.15 -0.68 28.95
C ILE A 475 -13.99 -1.94 28.94
N ASN A 476 -14.79 -2.12 29.99
CA ASN A 476 -15.76 -3.21 30.06
C ASN A 476 -16.99 -2.87 29.21
N ILE A 477 -17.23 -3.66 28.15
CA ILE A 477 -18.42 -3.55 27.29
C ILE A 477 -19.49 -4.61 27.59
N SER A 478 -19.22 -5.50 28.55
CA SER A 478 -20.11 -6.61 28.92
C SER A 478 -21.26 -6.16 29.82
N VAL A 479 -21.04 -5.12 30.63
CA VAL A 479 -22.03 -4.59 31.56
C VAL A 479 -22.22 -3.09 31.32
N PRO A 480 -23.47 -2.62 31.10
CA PRO A 480 -23.74 -1.19 30.99
C PRO A 480 -23.40 -0.47 32.30
N GLN A 481 -22.47 0.47 32.23
CA GLN A 481 -21.97 1.23 33.38
C GLN A 481 -22.70 2.57 33.60
N CYS A 482 -23.39 3.09 32.57
CA CYS A 482 -24.16 4.34 32.66
C CYS A 482 -25.61 4.19 32.19
N HIS A 483 -26.44 5.13 32.65
CA HIS A 483 -27.81 5.31 32.21
C HIS A 483 -27.97 6.71 31.62
N GLU A 484 -28.44 6.81 30.38
CA GLU A 484 -28.84 8.07 29.76
C GLU A 484 -30.36 7.97 29.49
N GLY A 485 -31.16 8.49 30.41
CA GLY A 485 -32.61 8.29 30.41
C GLY A 485 -33.00 6.81 30.62
N HIS A 486 -33.69 6.21 29.65
CA HIS A 486 -34.09 4.79 29.66
C HIS A 486 -33.09 3.86 28.94
N LEU A 487 -32.00 4.38 28.38
CA LEU A 487 -31.03 3.59 27.61
C LEU A 487 -29.81 3.23 28.49
N ASN A 488 -29.57 1.93 28.63
CA ASN A 488 -28.37 1.39 29.26
C ASN A 488 -27.20 1.48 28.27
N LEU A 489 -26.13 2.19 28.64
CA LEU A 489 -24.99 2.47 27.78
C LEU A 489 -23.66 2.10 28.48
N ASN A 490 -22.69 1.70 27.66
CA ASN A 490 -21.32 1.49 28.11
C ASN A 490 -20.59 2.84 28.09
N CYS A 491 -20.07 3.26 29.23
CA CYS A 491 -19.40 4.55 29.41
C CYS A 491 -18.14 4.36 30.26
N PHE A 492 -17.23 5.32 30.21
CA PHE A 492 -16.11 5.41 31.13
C PHE A 492 -15.69 6.86 31.31
N ASN A 493 -15.01 7.13 32.43
CA ASN A 493 -14.51 8.47 32.73
C ASN A 493 -13.04 8.57 32.32
N LEU A 494 -12.67 9.71 31.75
CA LEU A 494 -11.28 10.08 31.50
C LEU A 494 -11.01 11.47 32.08
N THR A 495 -9.78 11.70 32.54
CA THR A 495 -9.38 12.98 33.14
C THR A 495 -8.20 13.55 32.37
N VAL A 496 -8.30 14.81 31.98
CA VAL A 496 -7.19 15.54 31.34
C VAL A 496 -6.67 16.56 32.35
N CYS A 497 -5.42 16.42 32.74
CA CYS A 497 -4.72 17.35 33.61
C CYS A 497 -3.69 18.13 32.82
N MET A 498 -3.63 19.44 33.06
CA MET A 498 -2.68 20.33 32.42
C MET A 498 -1.98 21.18 33.47
N ARG A 499 -0.67 21.33 33.30
CA ARG A 499 0.17 22.25 34.06
C ARG A 499 1.14 22.93 33.12
N PHE A 500 1.31 24.24 33.22
CA PHE A 500 2.35 24.92 32.46
C PHE A 500 3.50 25.41 33.35
N ARG A 501 4.66 25.50 32.72
CA ARG A 501 5.94 25.95 33.28
C ARG A 501 6.57 26.95 32.32
N GLY A 502 7.35 27.87 32.86
CA GLY A 502 8.17 28.78 32.06
C GLY A 502 8.95 29.75 32.95
N ARG A 503 10.01 30.32 32.40
CA ARG A 503 10.92 31.22 33.10
C ARG A 503 10.34 32.64 33.15
N GLN A 504 10.36 33.24 34.35
CA GLN A 504 10.00 34.65 34.61
C GLN A 504 8.68 35.13 33.97
N LEU A 505 7.63 34.31 34.03
CA LEU A 505 6.32 34.63 33.46
C LEU A 505 5.32 35.13 34.51
N PRO A 506 4.92 36.41 34.47
CA PRO A 506 3.86 36.94 35.33
C PRO A 506 2.47 36.62 34.77
N GLY A 507 1.49 36.49 35.66
CA GLY A 507 0.06 36.38 35.31
C GLY A 507 -0.42 34.97 34.98
N GLN A 508 -1.57 34.90 34.30
CA GLN A 508 -2.26 33.65 33.92
C GLN A 508 -2.27 33.48 32.41
N ILE A 509 -2.27 32.22 31.94
CA ILE A 509 -2.45 31.90 30.53
C ILE A 509 -3.77 31.16 30.32
N GLU A 510 -4.46 31.51 29.24
CA GLU A 510 -5.55 30.70 28.72
C GLU A 510 -4.98 29.66 27.74
N LEU A 511 -5.35 28.39 27.91
CA LEU A 511 -5.09 27.32 26.95
C LEU A 511 -6.40 26.89 26.30
N LEU A 512 -6.38 26.82 24.98
CA LEU A 512 -7.45 26.27 24.15
C LEU A 512 -7.05 24.87 23.74
N TYR A 513 -7.83 23.84 24.10
CA TYR A 513 -7.51 22.47 23.71
C TYR A 513 -8.70 21.72 23.15
N ASN A 514 -8.36 20.78 22.27
CA ASN A 514 -9.27 19.91 21.57
C ASN A 514 -8.99 18.46 22.02
N LEU A 515 -9.95 17.89 22.75
CA LEU A 515 -9.96 16.47 23.09
C LEU A 515 -10.66 15.70 21.97
N THR A 516 -9.95 14.76 21.34
CA THR A 516 -10.46 13.93 20.24
C THR A 516 -10.44 12.46 20.64
N ALA A 517 -11.55 11.76 20.45
CA ALA A 517 -11.67 10.32 20.68
C ALA A 517 -11.39 9.51 19.41
N ASP A 518 -10.69 8.38 19.55
CA ASP A 518 -10.41 7.38 18.50
C ASP A 518 -9.74 7.98 17.25
N VAL A 519 -8.65 8.72 17.47
CA VAL A 519 -7.97 9.50 16.43
C VAL A 519 -7.49 8.65 15.25
N ASP A 520 -6.98 7.45 15.51
CA ASP A 520 -6.43 6.60 14.46
C ASP A 520 -7.50 6.10 13.48
N LYS A 521 -8.72 5.82 13.98
CA LYS A 521 -9.88 5.51 13.14
C LYS A 521 -10.29 6.70 12.30
N ARG A 522 -10.32 7.89 12.89
CA ARG A 522 -10.68 9.13 12.21
C ARG A 522 -9.70 9.49 11.09
N GLN A 523 -8.39 9.33 11.32
CA GLN A 523 -7.37 9.57 10.29
C GLN A 523 -7.51 8.61 9.10
N LYS A 524 -8.01 7.40 9.34
CA LYS A 524 -8.33 6.41 8.30
C LYS A 524 -9.76 6.57 7.72
N SER A 525 -10.45 7.68 8.02
CA SER A 525 -11.84 7.94 7.61
C SER A 525 -12.85 6.87 8.05
N GLN A 526 -12.59 6.19 9.17
CA GLN A 526 -13.47 5.20 9.79
C GLN A 526 -14.30 5.84 10.93
N PRO A 527 -15.51 5.33 11.21
CA PRO A 527 -16.33 5.86 12.29
C PRO A 527 -15.67 5.60 13.65
N SER A 528 -15.58 6.64 14.48
CA SER A 528 -15.11 6.50 15.87
C SER A 528 -15.99 5.53 16.66
N ARG A 529 -15.36 4.68 17.47
CA ARG A 529 -16.02 3.70 18.36
C ARG A 529 -16.56 4.34 19.64
N VAL A 530 -16.00 5.49 20.03
CA VAL A 530 -16.34 6.22 21.25
C VAL A 530 -16.78 7.65 20.90
N TYR A 531 -17.73 8.20 21.65
CA TYR A 531 -18.22 9.56 21.47
C TYR A 531 -18.43 10.27 22.81
N PHE A 532 -18.46 11.59 22.77
CA PHE A 532 -18.87 12.46 23.87
C PHE A 532 -20.26 13.03 23.59
N THR A 533 -20.93 13.48 24.64
CA THR A 533 -22.24 14.14 24.57
C THR A 533 -22.10 15.62 24.90
N GLN A 534 -22.44 16.50 23.95
CA GLN A 534 -22.53 17.94 24.21
C GLN A 534 -23.86 18.48 23.69
N SER A 535 -24.63 19.11 24.58
CA SER A 535 -25.97 19.65 24.27
C SER A 535 -26.91 18.65 23.58
N GLY A 536 -26.83 17.37 23.96
CA GLY A 536 -27.66 16.28 23.39
C GLY A 536 -27.18 15.73 22.03
N SER A 537 -26.09 16.27 21.46
CA SER A 537 -25.50 15.78 20.21
C SER A 537 -24.29 14.87 20.46
N GLN A 538 -24.15 13.82 19.64
CA GLN A 538 -22.99 12.93 19.65
C GLN A 538 -21.81 13.57 18.91
N ILE A 539 -20.74 13.87 19.64
CA ILE A 539 -19.53 14.49 19.08
C ILE A 539 -18.32 13.58 19.30
N SER A 540 -17.35 13.63 18.39
CA SER A 540 -16.09 12.86 18.48
C SER A 540 -14.89 13.72 18.91
N GLN A 541 -15.05 15.03 18.85
CA GLN A 541 -14.06 16.03 19.24
C GLN A 541 -14.77 17.12 20.02
N MET A 542 -14.13 17.58 21.09
CA MET A 542 -14.64 18.63 21.96
C MET A 542 -13.56 19.68 22.19
N SER A 543 -13.94 20.94 22.11
CA SER A 543 -13.07 22.10 22.34
C SER A 543 -13.38 22.71 23.70
N GLN A 544 -12.33 22.99 24.48
CA GLN A 544 -12.42 23.56 25.82
C GLN A 544 -11.38 24.66 26.03
N GLN A 545 -11.69 25.58 26.94
CA GLN A 545 -10.81 26.65 27.36
C GLN A 545 -10.50 26.50 28.84
N LEU A 546 -9.23 26.57 29.20
CA LEU A 546 -8.75 26.43 30.57
C LEU A 546 -7.83 27.60 30.91
N SER A 547 -8.09 28.29 32.01
CA SER A 547 -7.16 29.30 32.56
C SER A 547 -6.26 28.62 33.58
N LEU A 548 -4.95 28.78 33.43
CA LEU A 548 -3.96 28.17 34.30
C LEU A 548 -3.12 29.24 35.00
N ASP A 549 -2.78 28.95 36.27
CA ASP A 549 -1.71 29.62 37.02
C ASP A 549 -0.38 28.89 36.84
N ILE A 550 0.74 29.62 36.93
CA ILE A 550 2.08 29.04 36.76
C ILE A 550 2.34 27.91 37.78
N ASN A 551 2.86 26.78 37.32
CA ASN A 551 3.15 25.59 38.11
C ASN A 551 1.95 24.95 38.83
N ARG A 552 0.72 25.41 38.57
CA ARG A 552 -0.50 24.81 39.12
C ARG A 552 -1.11 23.85 38.11
N GLU A 553 -1.44 22.65 38.58
CA GLU A 553 -2.13 21.65 37.78
C GLU A 553 -3.64 21.84 37.91
N GLU A 554 -4.34 21.86 36.78
CA GLU A 554 -5.80 21.88 36.73
C GLU A 554 -6.29 20.70 35.89
N CYS A 555 -7.31 19.99 36.39
CA CYS A 555 -7.81 18.75 35.80
C CYS A 555 -9.29 18.87 35.43
N GLN A 556 -9.63 18.45 34.21
CA GLN A 556 -11.01 18.38 33.72
C GLN A 556 -11.41 16.91 33.51
N ARG A 557 -12.58 16.54 34.05
CA ARG A 557 -13.13 15.18 33.96
C ARG A 557 -14.19 15.10 32.86
N TYR A 558 -14.12 14.05 32.05
CA TYR A 558 -15.02 13.80 30.94
C TYR A 558 -15.57 12.39 30.99
N THR A 559 -16.81 12.22 30.54
CA THR A 559 -17.44 10.92 30.37
C THR A 559 -17.57 10.62 28.88
N ALA A 560 -17.01 9.48 28.46
CA ALA A 560 -17.03 9.00 27.09
C ALA A 560 -17.94 7.77 26.98
N TYR A 561 -18.66 7.65 25.87
CA TYR A 561 -19.65 6.59 25.63
C TYR A 561 -19.24 5.72 24.44
N VAL A 562 -19.40 4.40 24.58
CA VAL A 562 -19.10 3.42 23.55
C VAL A 562 -20.32 3.22 22.66
N LYS A 563 -20.13 3.20 21.33
CA LYS A 563 -21.21 2.89 20.38
C LYS A 563 -21.66 1.43 20.51
N LYS A 564 -22.92 1.15 20.15
CA LYS A 564 -23.48 -0.21 20.21
C LYS A 564 -22.87 -1.17 19.18
N ASP A 565 -22.58 -0.69 17.97
CA ASP A 565 -22.11 -1.52 16.85
C ASP A 565 -20.59 -1.42 16.63
N VAL A 566 -19.80 -1.74 17.66
CA VAL A 566 -18.33 -1.75 17.54
C VAL A 566 -17.85 -3.11 17.01
N LYS A 567 -17.32 -3.12 15.79
CA LYS A 567 -16.72 -4.32 15.16
C LYS A 567 -15.27 -4.58 15.58
N ASP A 568 -14.51 -3.50 15.76
CA ASP A 568 -13.07 -3.57 16.08
C ASP A 568 -12.84 -3.34 17.58
N VAL A 569 -12.68 -4.45 18.29
CA VAL A 569 -12.44 -4.49 19.75
C VAL A 569 -10.98 -4.81 20.12
N PHE A 570 -10.10 -4.99 19.13
CA PHE A 570 -8.70 -5.36 19.37
C PHE A 570 -7.76 -4.16 19.34
N THR A 571 -8.00 -3.22 18.44
CA THR A 571 -7.15 -2.04 18.33
C THR A 571 -7.36 -1.11 19.51
N ALA A 572 -6.28 -0.52 20.02
CA ALA A 572 -6.36 0.46 21.09
C ALA A 572 -7.23 1.66 20.67
N ILE A 573 -7.91 2.28 21.64
CA ILE A 573 -8.69 3.50 21.49
C ILE A 573 -7.79 4.66 21.89
N THR A 574 -7.32 5.38 20.89
CA THR A 574 -6.37 6.48 21.06
C THR A 574 -7.11 7.80 21.30
N PHE A 575 -6.88 8.39 22.46
CA PHE A 575 -7.32 9.75 22.81
C PHE A 575 -6.20 10.73 22.56
N GLU A 576 -6.52 11.84 21.88
CA GLU A 576 -5.56 12.92 21.63
C GLU A 576 -6.06 14.22 22.24
N VAL A 577 -5.19 14.91 22.96
CA VAL A 577 -5.40 16.29 23.41
C VAL A 577 -4.44 17.18 22.64
N ALA A 578 -4.97 17.94 21.68
CA ALA A 578 -4.23 18.95 20.94
C ALA A 578 -4.51 20.33 21.55
N TYR A 579 -3.49 21.13 21.81
CA TYR A 579 -3.65 22.42 22.52
C TYR A 579 -2.92 23.57 21.84
N SER A 580 -3.42 24.77 22.06
CA SER A 580 -2.91 26.05 21.56
C SER A 580 -3.04 27.14 22.62
N LEU A 581 -2.18 28.15 22.54
CA LEU A 581 -2.20 29.27 23.46
C LEU A 581 -3.38 30.22 23.14
N GLY A 582 -4.11 30.64 24.18
CA GLY A 582 -5.14 31.67 24.15
C GLY A 582 -4.57 33.03 24.58
N LYS A 583 -5.33 33.78 25.39
CA LYS A 583 -4.88 35.09 25.89
C LYS A 583 -3.89 34.94 27.05
N HIS A 584 -2.92 35.84 27.10
CA HIS A 584 -2.05 36.03 28.26
C HIS A 584 -2.58 37.21 29.09
N VAL A 585 -3.01 36.93 30.32
CA VAL A 585 -3.61 37.92 31.22
C VAL A 585 -2.58 38.32 32.26
N LEU A 586 -2.04 39.53 32.10
CA LEU A 586 -1.09 40.13 33.03
C LEU A 586 -1.84 40.74 34.22
N THR A 587 -1.46 40.36 35.44
CA THR A 587 -1.97 40.98 36.67
C THR A 587 -1.14 42.23 37.00
N GLY A 588 -1.66 43.41 36.66
CA GLY A 588 -1.09 44.71 37.01
C GLY A 588 -0.69 45.57 35.80
N HIS A 589 -0.98 46.87 35.86
CA HIS A 589 -0.48 47.85 34.90
C HIS A 589 0.98 48.16 35.24
N GLN A 590 1.91 47.60 34.47
CA GLN A 590 3.26 48.16 34.40
C GLN A 590 3.32 49.05 33.16
N GLU A 591 3.50 50.36 33.35
CA GLU A 591 4.00 51.23 32.28
C GLU A 591 5.39 50.71 31.90
N ARG A 592 5.47 49.98 30.79
CA ARG A 592 6.73 49.49 30.24
C ARG A 592 7.10 50.37 29.05
N ASP A 593 8.36 50.83 28.99
CA ASP A 593 8.95 51.57 27.87
C ASP A 593 8.90 50.79 26.54
N LEU A 594 8.76 49.46 26.60
CA LEU A 594 8.71 48.55 25.46
C LEU A 594 7.39 47.76 25.44
N PRO A 595 6.86 47.41 24.24
CA PRO A 595 5.65 46.61 24.11
C PRO A 595 5.77 45.26 24.83
N ALA A 596 4.68 44.84 25.50
CA ALA A 596 4.63 43.55 26.18
C ALA A 596 4.71 42.41 25.16
N LEU A 597 5.56 41.42 25.45
CA LEU A 597 5.71 40.21 24.65
C LEU A 597 4.70 39.16 25.10
N THR A 598 4.09 38.49 24.13
CA THR A 598 3.22 37.33 24.40
C THR A 598 4.04 36.05 24.39
N PRO A 599 3.83 35.13 25.35
CA PRO A 599 4.57 33.88 25.42
C PRO A 599 4.21 32.96 24.26
N VAL A 600 5.03 31.94 24.05
CA VAL A 600 4.85 30.95 22.97
C VAL A 600 5.04 29.53 23.47
N LEU A 601 4.32 28.60 22.85
CA LEU A 601 4.49 27.18 23.15
C LEU A 601 5.85 26.71 22.64
N ARG A 602 6.55 25.91 23.46
CA ARG A 602 7.81 25.27 23.08
C ARG A 602 7.67 24.52 21.76
N TRP A 603 8.64 24.72 20.87
CA TRP A 603 8.69 24.03 19.59
C TRP A 603 9.00 22.54 19.79
N ARG A 604 8.19 21.66 19.19
CA ARG A 604 8.39 20.20 19.25
C ARG A 604 8.96 19.63 17.94
N LYS A 605 10.10 20.15 17.47
CA LYS A 605 10.83 19.66 16.29
C LYS A 605 9.94 19.43 15.04
N GLY A 606 8.96 20.30 14.81
CA GLY A 606 7.99 20.20 13.70
C GLY A 606 6.83 19.21 13.88
N SER A 607 6.69 18.58 15.06
CA SER A 607 5.56 17.71 15.40
C SER A 607 4.33 18.51 15.85
N LYS A 608 3.14 17.96 15.59
CA LYS A 608 1.87 18.52 16.09
C LYS A 608 1.93 18.62 17.62
N ILE A 609 1.55 19.76 18.17
CA ILE A 609 1.44 19.98 19.63
C ILE A 609 0.20 19.23 20.14
N ALA A 610 0.38 17.94 20.38
CA ALA A 610 -0.64 17.05 20.89
C ALA A 610 -0.03 15.96 21.78
N VAL A 611 -0.78 15.53 22.78
CA VAL A 611 -0.44 14.37 23.62
C VAL A 611 -1.49 13.29 23.37
N ARG A 612 -1.02 12.05 23.26
CA ARG A 612 -1.87 10.87 23.06
C ARG A 612 -1.73 9.93 24.23
N ASN A 613 -2.84 9.28 24.58
CA ASN A 613 -2.84 8.11 25.44
C ASN A 613 -3.89 7.12 24.93
N GLU A 614 -3.72 5.86 25.29
CA GLU A 614 -4.46 4.74 24.72
C GLU A 614 -5.13 3.90 25.80
N THR A 615 -6.28 3.31 25.46
CA THR A 615 -6.99 2.33 26.30
C THR A 615 -7.55 1.22 25.42
N TRP A 616 -7.95 0.12 26.03
CA TRP A 616 -8.21 -1.15 25.38
C TRP A 616 -9.61 -1.61 25.77
N PHE A 617 -10.28 -2.41 24.93
CA PHE A 617 -11.44 -3.15 25.42
C PHE A 617 -10.97 -4.28 26.33
N GLU A 618 -11.70 -4.49 27.43
CA GLU A 618 -11.40 -5.57 28.38
C GLU A 618 -11.57 -6.94 27.69
N LYS A 619 -10.54 -7.78 27.81
CA LYS A 619 -10.56 -9.16 27.32
C LYS A 619 -10.89 -10.09 28.48
N ASN A 620 -12.00 -10.82 28.38
CA ASN A 620 -12.41 -11.78 29.41
C ASN A 620 -11.67 -13.12 29.20
N CYS A 621 -10.39 -13.18 29.54
CA CYS A 621 -9.56 -14.38 29.33
C CYS A 621 -9.12 -14.98 30.66
N LEU A 622 -9.03 -16.31 30.71
CA LEU A 622 -8.61 -17.04 31.91
C LEU A 622 -7.09 -17.02 32.15
N SER A 623 -6.32 -16.61 31.13
CA SER A 623 -4.85 -16.49 31.11
C SER A 623 -4.43 -15.18 30.43
N ASP A 624 -3.16 -14.77 30.53
CA ASP A 624 -2.60 -13.60 29.84
C ASP A 624 -2.73 -13.71 28.30
N ASP A 625 -2.67 -14.93 27.78
CA ASP A 625 -2.96 -15.26 26.38
C ASP A 625 -4.37 -15.83 26.23
N CYS A 626 -5.25 -15.07 25.56
CA CYS A 626 -6.59 -15.52 25.20
C CYS A 626 -6.54 -16.62 24.14
N ALA A 627 -7.06 -17.81 24.44
CA ALA A 627 -7.10 -18.92 23.49
C ALA A 627 -8.54 -19.42 23.28
N ALA A 628 -9.12 -19.09 22.12
CA ALA A 628 -10.39 -19.67 21.68
C ALA A 628 -10.19 -21.08 21.11
N ASP A 629 -11.04 -22.04 21.50
CA ASP A 629 -11.07 -23.40 20.95
C ASP A 629 -12.35 -23.58 20.13
N LEU A 630 -12.31 -23.11 18.88
CA LEU A 630 -13.43 -23.19 17.95
C LEU A 630 -13.47 -24.55 17.25
N ARG A 631 -14.51 -25.33 17.53
CA ARG A 631 -14.75 -26.65 16.91
C ARG A 631 -15.95 -26.60 15.99
N LEU A 632 -15.72 -26.81 14.70
CA LEU A 632 -16.74 -26.82 13.66
C LEU A 632 -17.07 -28.25 13.24
N HIS A 633 -18.35 -28.60 13.25
CA HIS A 633 -18.86 -29.88 12.78
C HIS A 633 -19.95 -29.65 11.72
N GLY A 634 -19.77 -30.22 10.53
CA GLY A 634 -20.73 -30.17 9.43
C GLY A 634 -21.27 -31.56 9.10
N LYS A 635 -22.58 -31.67 8.87
CA LYS A 635 -23.24 -32.88 8.40
C LYS A 635 -24.16 -32.55 7.23
N LEU A 636 -23.88 -33.14 6.07
CA LEU A 636 -24.74 -33.06 4.90
C LEU A 636 -26.00 -33.92 5.12
N LEU A 637 -27.18 -33.35 4.95
CA LEU A 637 -28.44 -34.08 5.05
C LEU A 637 -28.90 -34.48 3.64
N LEU A 638 -28.77 -35.75 3.31
CA LEU A 638 -29.35 -36.36 2.11
C LEU A 638 -30.66 -37.07 2.50
N TYR A 639 -31.76 -36.69 1.86
CA TYR A 639 -33.06 -37.31 2.08
C TYR A 639 -33.03 -38.75 1.52
N SER A 640 -32.93 -39.73 2.41
CA SER A 640 -33.14 -41.19 2.21
C SER A 640 -32.01 -42.10 1.68
N LYS A 641 -30.91 -41.60 1.10
CA LYS A 641 -29.79 -42.45 0.63
C LYS A 641 -28.42 -41.79 0.83
N PRO A 642 -27.31 -42.55 1.00
CA PRO A 642 -25.96 -41.99 1.22
C PRO A 642 -25.31 -41.37 -0.04
N HIS A 643 -26.08 -41.19 -1.12
CA HIS A 643 -25.56 -40.76 -2.43
C HIS A 643 -26.46 -39.68 -3.04
N LEU A 644 -25.86 -38.77 -3.82
CA LEU A 644 -26.55 -37.69 -4.55
C LEU A 644 -26.80 -38.13 -6.00
N ALA A 645 -28.06 -38.30 -6.40
CA ALA A 645 -28.41 -38.58 -7.79
C ALA A 645 -28.36 -37.30 -8.64
N LEU A 646 -27.46 -37.23 -9.62
CA LEU A 646 -27.32 -36.09 -10.54
C LEU A 646 -28.62 -35.86 -11.32
N GLY A 647 -29.20 -34.67 -11.17
CA GLY A 647 -30.50 -34.27 -11.75
C GLY A 647 -31.74 -34.68 -10.93
N GLY A 648 -31.59 -35.47 -9.87
CA GLY A 648 -32.70 -35.94 -9.02
C GLY A 648 -32.93 -35.14 -7.74
N VAL A 649 -31.91 -34.46 -7.22
CA VAL A 649 -31.97 -33.68 -5.98
C VAL A 649 -31.71 -32.21 -6.28
N LYS A 650 -32.69 -31.36 -5.97
CA LYS A 650 -32.63 -29.91 -6.28
C LYS A 650 -31.88 -29.10 -5.21
N ASN A 651 -32.16 -29.39 -3.94
CA ASN A 651 -31.60 -28.64 -2.82
C ASN A 651 -30.92 -29.59 -1.84
N VAL A 652 -29.78 -29.18 -1.29
CA VAL A 652 -29.06 -29.91 -0.24
C VAL A 652 -28.83 -28.98 0.96
N SER A 653 -29.05 -29.49 2.17
CA SER A 653 -28.79 -28.74 3.41
C SER A 653 -27.55 -29.27 4.14
N LEU A 654 -26.67 -28.35 4.51
CA LEU A 654 -25.49 -28.60 5.32
C LEU A 654 -25.76 -28.12 6.74
N ASN A 655 -26.01 -29.04 7.66
CA ASN A 655 -26.19 -28.72 9.08
C ASN A 655 -24.84 -28.51 9.74
N LEU A 656 -24.66 -27.36 10.37
CA LEU A 656 -23.42 -26.93 10.97
C LEU A 656 -23.61 -26.70 12.46
N THR A 657 -22.56 -27.03 13.19
CA THR A 657 -22.48 -26.85 14.63
C THR A 657 -21.10 -26.31 14.96
N ILE A 658 -21.04 -25.09 15.45
CA ILE A 658 -19.81 -24.48 15.96
C ILE A 658 -19.89 -24.35 17.47
N SER A 659 -18.85 -24.78 18.17
CA SER A 659 -18.73 -24.65 19.63
C SER A 659 -17.40 -24.00 19.99
N ASN A 660 -17.40 -23.19 21.04
CA ASN A 660 -16.21 -22.57 21.60
C ASN A 660 -15.94 -23.18 22.96
N ALA A 661 -14.90 -24.00 23.08
CA ALA A 661 -14.52 -24.67 24.32
C ALA A 661 -13.41 -23.92 25.10
N GLY A 662 -12.88 -22.83 24.55
CA GLY A 662 -11.83 -21.99 25.14
C GLY A 662 -12.39 -20.66 25.65
N ASP A 663 -11.57 -19.61 25.62
CA ASP A 663 -11.95 -18.23 25.97
C ASP A 663 -12.88 -17.59 24.93
N ASP A 664 -13.47 -16.43 25.24
CA ASP A 664 -14.35 -15.69 24.33
C ASP A 664 -13.69 -15.45 22.95
N ALA A 665 -14.38 -15.85 21.87
CA ALA A 665 -13.90 -15.76 20.50
C ALA A 665 -14.48 -14.55 19.77
N TYR A 666 -13.64 -13.53 19.52
CA TYR A 666 -14.03 -12.30 18.84
C TYR A 666 -13.92 -12.44 17.30
N ASP A 667 -14.82 -11.79 16.55
CA ASP A 667 -14.90 -11.83 15.08
C ASP A 667 -14.91 -13.27 14.48
N THR A 668 -15.71 -14.15 15.06
CA THR A 668 -15.82 -15.55 14.62
C THR A 668 -16.51 -15.64 13.24
N ASN A 669 -15.79 -16.15 12.24
CA ASN A 669 -16.26 -16.27 10.86
C ASN A 669 -16.08 -17.69 10.32
N ILE A 670 -17.07 -18.18 9.57
CA ILE A 670 -17.05 -19.46 8.86
C ILE A 670 -17.06 -19.18 7.36
N TYR A 671 -16.15 -19.81 6.63
CA TYR A 671 -15.99 -19.64 5.18
C TYR A 671 -16.36 -20.93 4.46
N PHE A 672 -17.16 -20.81 3.39
CA PHE A 672 -17.50 -21.93 2.50
C PHE A 672 -16.96 -21.65 1.12
N ASN A 673 -16.16 -22.59 0.61
CA ASN A 673 -15.71 -22.63 -0.76
C ASN A 673 -16.41 -23.79 -1.47
N PHE A 674 -17.23 -23.49 -2.48
CA PHE A 674 -18.02 -24.49 -3.21
C PHE A 674 -17.86 -24.30 -4.72
N SER A 675 -18.13 -25.36 -5.49
CA SER A 675 -18.03 -25.28 -6.96
C SER A 675 -19.02 -24.25 -7.53
N ARG A 676 -18.66 -23.59 -8.63
CA ARG A 676 -19.51 -22.62 -9.35
C ARG A 676 -20.81 -23.21 -9.90
N GLU A 677 -20.91 -24.53 -9.93
CA GLU A 677 -22.12 -25.27 -10.31
C GLU A 677 -23.15 -25.36 -9.17
N VAL A 678 -22.78 -24.94 -7.96
CA VAL A 678 -23.61 -24.96 -6.76
C VAL A 678 -23.93 -23.53 -6.34
N PHE A 679 -25.20 -23.22 -6.07
CA PHE A 679 -25.63 -21.87 -5.71
C PHE A 679 -26.11 -21.77 -4.26
N TYR A 680 -25.69 -20.74 -3.54
CA TYR A 680 -26.22 -20.44 -2.21
C TYR A 680 -27.66 -19.93 -2.30
N ILE A 681 -28.58 -20.57 -1.56
CA ILE A 681 -29.98 -20.14 -1.48
C ILE A 681 -30.20 -19.27 -0.26
N ASN A 682 -30.02 -19.84 0.93
CA ASN A 682 -30.24 -19.17 2.21
C ASN A 682 -29.60 -19.97 3.36
N PHE A 683 -29.59 -19.38 4.56
CA PHE A 683 -29.28 -20.08 5.80
C PHE A 683 -30.50 -20.14 6.72
N TRP A 684 -30.53 -21.14 7.59
CA TRP A 684 -31.56 -21.33 8.60
C TRP A 684 -30.91 -21.50 9.97
N GLN A 685 -31.42 -20.80 10.98
CA GLN A 685 -30.94 -20.90 12.35
C GLN A 685 -32.07 -21.33 13.27
N LYS A 686 -31.76 -22.17 14.27
CA LYS A 686 -32.75 -22.65 15.23
C LYS A 686 -33.11 -21.59 16.29
N GLU A 687 -32.15 -20.72 16.62
CA GLU A 687 -32.27 -19.63 17.60
C GLU A 687 -31.65 -18.35 17.00
N GLU A 688 -32.26 -17.18 17.20
CA GLU A 688 -31.72 -15.89 16.74
C GLU A 688 -30.52 -15.45 17.59
N LYS A 689 -29.38 -16.12 17.42
CA LYS A 689 -28.15 -15.86 18.17
C LYS A 689 -27.14 -14.99 17.40
N GLY A 690 -27.61 -14.12 16.49
CA GLY A 690 -26.73 -13.18 15.77
C GLY A 690 -25.79 -13.84 14.76
N ILE A 691 -26.29 -14.80 13.98
CA ILE A 691 -25.59 -15.35 12.81
C ILE A 691 -26.01 -14.57 11.56
N SER A 692 -25.04 -14.18 10.73
CA SER A 692 -25.29 -13.50 9.46
C SER A 692 -24.41 -14.10 8.36
N CYS A 693 -25.04 -14.56 7.28
CA CYS A 693 -24.35 -15.12 6.11
C CYS A 693 -24.52 -14.23 4.88
N GLY A 694 -23.43 -13.98 4.16
CA GLY A 694 -23.42 -13.21 2.93
C GLY A 694 -22.38 -13.74 1.92
N LEU A 695 -22.74 -13.69 0.64
CA LEU A 695 -21.83 -14.02 -0.45
C LEU A 695 -20.78 -12.92 -0.59
N VAL A 696 -19.50 -13.31 -0.56
CA VAL A 696 -18.36 -12.42 -0.81
C VAL A 696 -17.96 -12.49 -2.29
N ASP A 697 -18.06 -13.68 -2.89
CA ASP A 697 -17.91 -13.94 -4.32
C ASP A 697 -18.92 -15.03 -4.75
N LEU A 698 -19.02 -15.34 -6.05
CA LEU A 698 -19.98 -16.30 -6.61
C LEU A 698 -19.84 -17.72 -6.03
N ASP A 699 -18.62 -18.12 -5.67
CA ASP A 699 -18.24 -19.42 -5.11
C ASP A 699 -17.79 -19.34 -3.63
N PHE A 700 -17.94 -18.16 -2.99
CA PHE A 700 -17.40 -17.89 -1.65
C PHE A 700 -18.44 -17.26 -0.70
N LEU A 701 -18.91 -18.04 0.27
CA LEU A 701 -19.86 -17.61 1.30
C LEU A 701 -19.14 -17.37 2.63
N LYS A 702 -19.42 -16.22 3.26
CA LYS A 702 -18.95 -15.87 4.61
C LYS A 702 -20.12 -15.82 5.58
N CYS A 703 -20.04 -16.57 6.68
CA CYS A 703 -20.99 -16.53 7.78
C CYS A 703 -20.32 -16.03 9.07
N SER A 704 -20.74 -14.89 9.60
CA SER A 704 -20.31 -14.36 10.90
C SER A 704 -21.19 -14.92 12.02
N VAL A 705 -20.57 -15.36 13.11
CA VAL A 705 -21.24 -16.04 14.23
C VAL A 705 -21.00 -15.28 15.54
N GLY A 706 -22.08 -14.86 16.20
CA GLY A 706 -22.03 -14.31 17.55
C GLY A 706 -21.49 -12.88 17.63
N PHE A 707 -22.20 -11.90 17.07
CA PHE A 707 -21.80 -10.50 17.16
C PHE A 707 -21.95 -9.94 18.60
N PRO A 708 -20.93 -9.27 19.19
CA PRO A 708 -19.56 -9.02 18.70
C PRO A 708 -18.52 -10.10 19.09
N PHE A 709 -18.88 -11.05 19.97
CA PHE A 709 -18.05 -12.21 20.33
C PHE A 709 -18.89 -13.44 20.66
N MET A 710 -18.33 -14.62 20.38
CA MET A 710 -18.86 -15.93 20.75
C MET A 710 -18.29 -16.34 22.11
N ARG A 711 -19.14 -16.36 23.15
CA ARG A 711 -18.72 -16.62 24.54
C ARG A 711 -18.10 -18.01 24.73
N ALA A 712 -17.22 -18.13 25.74
CA ALA A 712 -16.71 -19.40 26.22
C ALA A 712 -17.85 -20.38 26.55
N GLN A 713 -17.64 -21.66 26.25
CA GLN A 713 -18.59 -22.76 26.49
C GLN A 713 -19.94 -22.62 25.77
N THR A 714 -20.00 -21.86 24.67
CA THR A 714 -21.23 -21.72 23.87
C THR A 714 -21.21 -22.57 22.60
N LYS A 715 -22.42 -22.88 22.12
CA LYS A 715 -22.65 -23.71 20.93
C LYS A 715 -23.77 -23.12 20.07
N TYR A 716 -23.51 -23.04 18.77
CA TYR A 716 -24.40 -22.47 17.77
C TYR A 716 -24.73 -23.52 16.71
N HIS A 717 -26.01 -23.55 16.31
CA HIS A 717 -26.54 -24.52 15.36
C HIS A 717 -27.27 -23.79 14.24
N PHE A 718 -26.82 -23.98 13.00
CA PHE A 718 -27.45 -23.41 11.81
C PHE A 718 -27.24 -24.34 10.62
N ALA A 719 -28.04 -24.15 9.57
CA ALA A 719 -27.97 -24.92 8.33
C ALA A 719 -27.80 -23.97 7.15
N VAL A 720 -26.96 -24.33 6.19
CA VAL A 720 -26.80 -23.61 4.92
C VAL A 720 -27.42 -24.45 3.81
N ILE A 721 -28.23 -23.82 2.96
CA ILE A 721 -28.98 -24.50 1.90
C ILE A 721 -28.38 -24.12 0.54
N PHE A 722 -28.02 -25.14 -0.24
CA PHE A 722 -27.44 -25.00 -1.58
C PHE A 722 -28.37 -25.58 -2.66
N ASP A 723 -28.38 -24.95 -3.83
CA ASP A 723 -28.99 -25.44 -5.07
C ASP A 723 -27.96 -26.27 -5.84
N THR A 724 -28.41 -27.44 -6.28
CA THR A 724 -27.63 -28.54 -6.84
C THR A 724 -28.12 -28.90 -8.25
N SER A 725 -28.97 -28.06 -8.85
CA SER A 725 -29.60 -28.32 -10.16
C SER A 725 -28.67 -28.23 -11.36
N GLN A 726 -27.53 -27.52 -11.27
CA GLN A 726 -26.61 -27.30 -12.39
C GLN A 726 -25.34 -28.15 -12.34
N LEU A 727 -25.29 -29.17 -11.46
CA LEU A 727 -24.15 -30.09 -11.37
C LEU A 727 -23.98 -30.89 -12.66
N SER A 728 -22.84 -30.70 -13.34
CA SER A 728 -22.55 -31.28 -14.66
C SER A 728 -21.85 -32.64 -14.56
N GLY A 729 -21.10 -32.87 -13.47
CA GLY A 729 -20.35 -34.10 -13.22
C GLY A 729 -19.03 -34.23 -14.02
N GLU A 730 -18.52 -33.14 -14.61
CA GLU A 730 -17.25 -33.17 -15.38
C GLU A 730 -15.99 -33.32 -14.51
N ASN A 731 -16.04 -32.94 -13.22
CA ASN A 731 -14.90 -33.08 -12.31
C ASN A 731 -14.97 -34.41 -11.53
N ASP A 732 -13.91 -35.21 -11.67
CA ASP A 732 -13.75 -36.56 -11.14
C ASP A 732 -14.14 -36.70 -9.65
N THR A 733 -14.77 -37.84 -9.32
CA THR A 733 -15.26 -38.35 -8.00
C THR A 733 -16.79 -38.37 -7.78
N LEU A 734 -17.60 -38.39 -8.85
CA LEU A 734 -19.03 -38.70 -8.74
C LEU A 734 -19.41 -39.91 -9.59
N HIS A 735 -19.67 -41.05 -8.93
CA HIS A 735 -20.23 -42.23 -9.59
C HIS A 735 -21.72 -41.99 -9.90
N ALA A 736 -22.09 -42.00 -11.17
CA ALA A 736 -23.47 -41.81 -11.62
C ALA A 736 -24.17 -43.17 -11.79
N TYR A 737 -25.39 -43.28 -11.24
CA TYR A 737 -26.21 -44.49 -11.32
C TYR A 737 -27.36 -44.27 -12.32
N LEU A 738 -27.56 -45.20 -13.26
CA LEU A 738 -28.56 -45.09 -14.32
C LEU A 738 -29.52 -46.30 -14.34
N THR A 739 -30.70 -46.10 -14.92
CA THR A 739 -31.70 -47.16 -15.14
C THR A 739 -32.16 -47.05 -16.60
N ILE A 740 -31.78 -48.01 -17.44
CA ILE A 740 -32.12 -48.03 -18.87
C ILE A 740 -33.16 -49.12 -19.10
N PHE A 741 -34.13 -48.88 -19.99
CA PHE A 741 -35.15 -49.85 -20.38
C PHE A 741 -35.12 -50.03 -21.90
N ILE A 742 -35.17 -51.27 -22.38
CA ILE A 742 -35.45 -51.58 -23.78
C ILE A 742 -36.93 -51.92 -23.89
N ASP A 743 -37.60 -51.50 -24.96
CA ASP A 743 -38.97 -51.93 -25.27
C ASP A 743 -39.04 -52.34 -26.75
N LEU A 744 -39.84 -53.35 -27.09
CA LEU A 744 -39.80 -54.01 -28.41
C LEU A 744 -41.19 -54.03 -29.05
N PHE A 745 -41.30 -53.66 -30.34
CA PHE A 745 -42.60 -53.39 -30.94
C PHE A 745 -42.99 -54.14 -32.24
N VAL A 746 -42.13 -54.48 -33.22
CA VAL A 746 -42.65 -55.01 -34.52
C VAL A 746 -41.70 -55.94 -35.32
N VAL A 747 -42.23 -57.05 -35.87
CA VAL A 747 -41.67 -57.80 -37.03
C VAL A 747 -42.64 -57.77 -38.20
N THR A 748 -42.12 -57.59 -39.40
CA THR A 748 -42.92 -57.67 -40.63
C THR A 748 -42.29 -58.60 -41.67
N PRO A 749 -43.01 -59.63 -42.16
CA PRO A 749 -44.26 -60.21 -41.64
C PRO A 749 -44.05 -61.07 -40.37
N SER A 750 -45.03 -61.11 -39.46
CA SER A 750 -44.99 -61.94 -38.23
C SER A 750 -45.15 -63.44 -38.50
N SER A 751 -45.78 -63.81 -39.61
CA SER A 751 -45.79 -65.17 -40.15
C SER A 751 -45.83 -65.18 -41.68
N PHE A 752 -45.27 -66.21 -42.32
CA PHE A 752 -45.30 -66.36 -43.78
C PHE A 752 -45.41 -67.85 -44.19
N VAL A 753 -45.97 -68.10 -45.37
CA VAL A 753 -46.13 -69.44 -45.94
C VAL A 753 -45.04 -69.72 -46.97
N TYR A 754 -44.43 -70.91 -46.94
CA TYR A 754 -43.39 -71.33 -47.90
C TYR A 754 -43.71 -72.70 -48.53
N GLY A 755 -43.32 -72.91 -49.79
CA GLY A 755 -43.52 -74.18 -50.51
C GLY A 755 -44.47 -74.15 -51.71
N ASN A 756 -44.47 -73.08 -52.51
CA ASN A 756 -45.40 -72.93 -53.64
C ASN A 756 -45.30 -74.06 -54.69
N SER A 757 -46.45 -74.40 -55.27
CA SER A 757 -46.61 -75.31 -56.40
C SER A 757 -45.95 -74.73 -57.66
N ILE A 758 -45.13 -75.52 -58.33
CA ILE A 758 -44.53 -75.13 -59.62
C ILE A 758 -45.59 -75.40 -60.70
N ASP A 759 -45.89 -74.38 -61.50
CA ASP A 759 -46.85 -74.45 -62.59
C ASP A 759 -46.47 -75.55 -63.59
N ALA A 760 -47.46 -76.34 -64.05
CA ALA A 760 -47.23 -77.55 -64.85
C ALA A 760 -46.57 -77.26 -66.20
N SER A 761 -46.60 -76.02 -66.67
CA SER A 761 -46.02 -75.53 -67.93
C SER A 761 -44.50 -75.34 -67.92
N ARG A 762 -43.84 -75.38 -66.75
CA ARG A 762 -42.36 -75.19 -66.61
C ARG A 762 -41.58 -76.48 -66.32
N PHE A 763 -42.19 -77.65 -66.50
CA PHE A 763 -41.61 -78.94 -66.07
C PHE A 763 -40.51 -79.54 -66.98
N VAL A 764 -40.14 -78.92 -68.11
CA VAL A 764 -39.24 -79.52 -69.11
C VAL A 764 -37.81 -78.93 -69.12
N GLN A 765 -37.48 -77.99 -68.22
CA GLN A 765 -36.10 -77.53 -68.01
C GLN A 765 -35.76 -77.57 -66.51
N LEU A 766 -35.26 -78.71 -66.04
CA LEU A 766 -34.74 -78.90 -64.68
C LEU A 766 -33.21 -78.93 -64.74
N GLU A 767 -32.57 -77.75 -64.89
CA GLU A 767 -31.11 -77.67 -64.72
C GLU A 767 -30.59 -76.42 -63.99
N ASP A 768 -31.43 -75.50 -63.50
CA ASP A 768 -30.97 -74.38 -62.65
C ASP A 768 -31.88 -74.22 -61.41
N MET A 769 -31.41 -74.61 -60.22
CA MET A 769 -32.12 -74.36 -58.96
C MET A 769 -31.86 -72.93 -58.46
N GLU A 770 -32.72 -71.98 -58.81
CA GLU A 770 -32.73 -70.64 -58.20
C GLU A 770 -33.17 -70.71 -56.72
N CYS A 771 -32.43 -70.05 -55.83
CA CYS A 771 -32.72 -70.04 -54.40
C CYS A 771 -33.81 -69.02 -54.06
N ASN A 772 -34.89 -69.48 -53.41
CA ASN A 772 -36.00 -68.62 -53.01
C ASN A 772 -35.78 -68.00 -51.62
N PHE A 773 -35.68 -66.67 -51.59
CA PHE A 773 -35.49 -65.88 -50.38
C PHE A 773 -36.78 -65.15 -49.95
N GLN A 774 -37.03 -65.10 -48.64
CA GLN A 774 -38.10 -64.32 -48.03
C GLN A 774 -37.50 -63.11 -47.29
N PRO A 775 -37.88 -61.86 -47.62
CA PRO A 775 -37.43 -60.68 -46.88
C PRO A 775 -38.13 -60.54 -45.52
N LEU A 776 -37.37 -60.15 -44.50
CA LEU A 776 -37.80 -59.94 -43.11
C LEU A 776 -37.18 -58.67 -42.53
N ASN A 777 -38.00 -57.82 -41.91
CA ASN A 777 -37.54 -56.61 -41.24
C ASN A 777 -37.80 -56.69 -39.72
N LEU A 778 -36.76 -56.43 -38.92
CA LEU A 778 -36.79 -56.41 -37.46
C LEU A 778 -36.44 -55.01 -36.95
N THR A 779 -37.23 -54.46 -36.03
CA THR A 779 -36.98 -53.15 -35.40
C THR A 779 -36.91 -53.26 -33.87
N PHE A 780 -35.84 -52.74 -33.26
CA PHE A 780 -35.60 -52.70 -31.80
C PHE A 780 -35.56 -51.25 -31.30
N GLN A 781 -36.01 -50.95 -30.07
CA GLN A 781 -35.96 -49.60 -29.50
C GLN A 781 -35.37 -49.59 -28.08
N ALA A 782 -34.33 -48.79 -27.86
CA ALA A 782 -33.68 -48.62 -26.55
C ALA A 782 -34.03 -47.25 -25.93
N ILE A 783 -34.53 -47.22 -24.69
CA ILE A 783 -35.07 -46.03 -24.02
C ILE A 783 -34.37 -45.76 -22.68
N ASN A 784 -33.82 -44.56 -22.50
CA ASN A 784 -33.27 -44.17 -21.19
C ASN A 784 -34.38 -43.63 -20.26
N LYS A 785 -34.86 -44.41 -19.28
CA LYS A 785 -35.82 -43.90 -18.25
C LYS A 785 -35.14 -43.37 -16.99
N GLY A 786 -33.81 -43.34 -16.94
CA GLY A 786 -33.06 -42.79 -15.82
C GLY A 786 -33.19 -41.27 -15.73
N PRO A 787 -33.02 -40.67 -14.53
CA PRO A 787 -33.01 -39.21 -14.36
C PRO A 787 -31.76 -38.56 -14.97
N SER A 788 -30.71 -39.34 -15.21
CA SER A 788 -29.40 -38.87 -15.68
C SER A 788 -29.20 -39.14 -17.17
N ARG A 789 -28.36 -38.31 -17.81
CA ARG A 789 -27.94 -38.50 -19.20
C ARG A 789 -27.05 -39.74 -19.33
N LEU A 790 -27.34 -40.59 -20.31
CA LEU A 790 -26.53 -41.76 -20.62
C LEU A 790 -25.44 -41.39 -21.63
N PRO A 791 -24.15 -41.63 -21.34
CA PRO A 791 -23.06 -41.31 -22.26
C PRO A 791 -22.99 -42.24 -23.50
N GLY A 792 -23.48 -43.48 -23.39
CA GLY A 792 -23.57 -44.46 -24.48
C GLY A 792 -23.89 -45.87 -23.96
N SER A 793 -24.38 -46.75 -24.84
CA SER A 793 -24.75 -48.15 -24.53
C SER A 793 -24.50 -49.08 -25.72
N THR A 794 -24.39 -50.38 -25.46
CA THR A 794 -24.27 -51.42 -26.49
C THR A 794 -25.46 -52.36 -26.41
N VAL A 795 -26.09 -52.65 -27.55
CA VAL A 795 -27.22 -53.59 -27.67
C VAL A 795 -26.75 -54.81 -28.45
N ASP A 796 -26.85 -56.00 -27.86
CA ASP A 796 -26.53 -57.28 -28.50
C ASP A 796 -27.81 -58.02 -28.89
N ILE A 797 -27.95 -58.35 -30.18
CA ILE A 797 -29.12 -59.02 -30.76
C ILE A 797 -28.73 -60.40 -31.29
N ARG A 798 -29.41 -61.45 -30.84
CA ARG A 798 -29.12 -62.86 -31.14
C ARG A 798 -30.25 -63.50 -31.97
N ILE A 799 -29.94 -63.97 -33.18
CA ILE A 799 -30.89 -64.57 -34.14
C ILE A 799 -30.47 -66.02 -34.46
N PRO A 800 -31.37 -67.03 -34.40
CA PRO A 800 -31.04 -68.42 -34.73
C PRO A 800 -30.81 -68.61 -36.23
N ASN A 801 -29.60 -69.06 -36.63
CA ASN A 801 -29.20 -69.08 -38.05
C ASN A 801 -29.19 -70.47 -38.71
N ARG A 802 -29.30 -71.58 -37.97
CA ARG A 802 -29.30 -72.95 -38.55
C ARG A 802 -30.43 -73.85 -38.03
N LEU A 803 -30.96 -74.72 -38.90
CA LEU A 803 -31.96 -75.76 -38.55
C LEU A 803 -31.41 -76.93 -37.73
N ALA A 804 -30.11 -77.22 -37.85
CA ALA A 804 -29.37 -78.24 -37.11
C ALA A 804 -27.91 -77.79 -36.94
N GLY A 805 -27.19 -78.30 -35.94
CA GLY A 805 -25.85 -77.80 -35.57
C GLY A 805 -24.82 -77.79 -36.72
N SER A 806 -24.91 -78.75 -37.66
CA SER A 806 -24.00 -78.89 -38.80
C SER A 806 -24.60 -78.50 -40.17
N GLY A 807 -25.67 -77.68 -40.19
CA GLY A 807 -26.36 -77.27 -41.43
C GLY A 807 -25.86 -75.97 -42.07
N ALA A 808 -26.48 -75.59 -43.19
CA ALA A 808 -26.25 -74.31 -43.87
C ALA A 808 -26.95 -73.13 -43.13
N ASP A 809 -26.40 -71.93 -43.29
CA ASP A 809 -26.94 -70.70 -42.72
C ASP A 809 -28.23 -70.28 -43.45
N MET A 810 -29.23 -69.83 -42.69
CA MET A 810 -30.57 -69.52 -43.21
C MET A 810 -30.77 -68.04 -43.53
N PHE A 811 -30.16 -67.15 -42.75
CA PHE A 811 -30.36 -65.70 -42.86
C PHE A 811 -29.14 -65.01 -43.48
N HIS A 812 -29.42 -64.06 -44.36
CA HIS A 812 -28.45 -63.16 -44.94
C HIS A 812 -28.82 -61.72 -44.59
N ILE A 813 -27.90 -60.96 -43.99
CA ILE A 813 -28.13 -59.56 -43.60
C ILE A 813 -27.95 -58.66 -44.83
N ILE A 814 -28.94 -57.83 -45.12
CA ILE A 814 -28.86 -56.82 -46.19
C ILE A 814 -28.31 -55.52 -45.62
N GLU A 815 -28.92 -55.03 -44.55
CA GLU A 815 -28.68 -53.69 -44.03
C GLU A 815 -29.05 -53.64 -42.53
N THR A 816 -28.26 -52.89 -41.77
CA THR A 816 -28.52 -52.55 -40.36
C THR A 816 -28.37 -51.04 -40.20
N GLN A 817 -29.36 -50.37 -39.63
CA GLN A 817 -29.34 -48.92 -39.43
C GLN A 817 -29.80 -48.58 -38.00
N VAL A 818 -29.08 -47.65 -37.35
CA VAL A 818 -29.52 -47.01 -36.10
C VAL A 818 -30.10 -45.65 -36.45
N ALA A 819 -31.24 -45.29 -35.86
CA ALA A 819 -31.90 -43.99 -36.08
C ALA A 819 -30.94 -42.81 -35.93
N ASP A 820 -31.12 -41.82 -36.79
CA ASP A 820 -30.32 -40.58 -36.86
C ASP A 820 -28.81 -40.80 -37.07
N SER A 821 -28.36 -41.99 -37.48
CA SER A 821 -26.93 -42.33 -37.60
C SER A 821 -26.17 -42.26 -36.26
N ARG A 822 -26.89 -42.28 -35.13
CA ARG A 822 -26.33 -42.15 -33.77
C ARG A 822 -25.83 -43.47 -33.20
N GLY A 823 -25.19 -44.27 -34.04
CA GLY A 823 -24.70 -45.60 -33.70
C GLY A 823 -24.31 -46.41 -34.93
N ASN A 824 -23.71 -47.57 -34.69
CA ASN A 824 -23.36 -48.52 -35.75
C ASN A 824 -23.58 -49.96 -35.26
N CYS A 825 -24.00 -50.84 -36.16
CA CYS A 825 -24.23 -52.26 -35.90
C CYS A 825 -23.20 -53.09 -36.66
N THR A 826 -22.59 -54.07 -36.00
CA THR A 826 -21.61 -54.95 -36.60
C THR A 826 -22.09 -56.40 -36.53
N PRO A 827 -22.30 -57.08 -37.67
CA PRO A 827 -22.62 -58.50 -37.68
C PRO A 827 -21.35 -59.34 -37.57
N HIS A 828 -21.38 -60.40 -36.75
CA HIS A 828 -20.17 -61.16 -36.44
C HIS A 828 -19.72 -62.16 -37.54
N ARG A 829 -20.49 -62.38 -38.63
CA ARG A 829 -20.15 -63.17 -39.85
C ARG A 829 -21.21 -63.00 -40.96
N ASN A 830 -20.80 -62.79 -42.22
CA ASN A 830 -21.70 -62.74 -43.41
C ASN A 830 -21.61 -64.05 -44.23
N PRO A 831 -22.69 -64.85 -44.39
CA PRO A 831 -22.66 -66.11 -45.14
C PRO A 831 -22.64 -65.92 -46.67
N THR A 832 -22.06 -66.89 -47.40
CA THR A 832 -22.05 -66.95 -48.88
C THR A 832 -23.45 -67.21 -49.48
N PRO A 833 -23.77 -66.67 -50.67
CA PRO A 833 -25.11 -66.76 -51.25
C PRO A 833 -25.37 -68.17 -51.83
N CYS A 834 -26.06 -68.98 -51.02
CA CYS A 834 -26.75 -70.21 -51.37
C CYS A 834 -25.91 -71.47 -51.70
N THR A 835 -25.74 -72.35 -50.71
CA THR A 835 -25.38 -73.77 -50.91
C THR A 835 -26.62 -74.64 -50.75
N ILE A 836 -27.03 -75.35 -51.80
CA ILE A 836 -28.08 -76.39 -51.75
C ILE A 836 -27.41 -77.77 -51.65
N PRO A 837 -27.49 -78.50 -50.52
CA PRO A 837 -26.87 -79.82 -50.42
C PRO A 837 -27.57 -80.85 -51.34
N GLN A 838 -26.84 -81.50 -52.25
CA GLN A 838 -27.41 -82.53 -53.15
C GLN A 838 -27.38 -83.91 -52.48
N ASP A 839 -28.53 -84.41 -52.01
CA ASP A 839 -28.71 -85.83 -51.66
C ASP A 839 -29.88 -86.42 -52.48
N ARG A 840 -29.63 -87.56 -53.14
CA ARG A 840 -30.60 -88.29 -53.96
C ARG A 840 -31.57 -89.08 -53.09
N GLU A 841 -32.72 -88.52 -52.75
CA GLU A 841 -33.79 -89.27 -52.08
C GLU A 841 -34.73 -89.99 -53.09
N SER A 842 -35.08 -91.24 -52.77
CA SER A 842 -35.94 -92.10 -53.61
C SER A 842 -37.43 -91.69 -53.57
N ILE A 843 -38.14 -91.86 -54.69
CA ILE A 843 -39.53 -91.42 -54.93
C ILE A 843 -40.54 -91.97 -53.89
N PHE A 844 -40.25 -93.10 -53.26
CA PHE A 844 -41.11 -93.66 -52.22
C PHE A 844 -41.03 -92.87 -50.90
N HIS A 845 -39.88 -92.26 -50.60
CA HIS A 845 -39.72 -91.45 -49.38
C HIS A 845 -40.48 -90.12 -49.46
N SER A 846 -40.62 -89.54 -50.65
CA SER A 846 -41.35 -88.29 -50.87
C SER A 846 -42.87 -88.46 -50.85
N ILE A 847 -43.40 -89.62 -51.29
CA ILE A 847 -44.83 -89.94 -51.16
C ILE A 847 -45.18 -90.20 -49.68
N PHE A 848 -44.33 -90.91 -48.91
CA PHE A 848 -44.57 -91.16 -47.49
C PHE A 848 -44.33 -89.92 -46.61
N ALA A 849 -43.35 -89.07 -46.95
CA ALA A 849 -43.09 -87.81 -46.25
C ALA A 849 -44.26 -86.82 -46.36
N PHE A 850 -44.95 -86.80 -47.51
CA PHE A 850 -46.13 -85.92 -47.71
C PHE A 850 -47.28 -86.28 -46.76
N PHE A 851 -47.52 -87.57 -46.50
CA PHE A 851 -48.55 -88.02 -45.55
C PHE A 851 -48.10 -88.02 -44.08
N THR A 852 -46.84 -87.65 -43.75
CA THR A 852 -46.27 -87.74 -42.38
C THR A 852 -45.76 -86.42 -41.78
N LYS A 853 -45.81 -85.28 -42.48
CA LYS A 853 -45.44 -83.98 -41.88
C LYS A 853 -46.46 -83.51 -40.82
N SER A 854 -46.17 -83.71 -39.54
CA SER A 854 -46.93 -83.14 -38.41
C SER A 854 -45.99 -82.65 -37.29
N GLY A 855 -46.18 -81.42 -36.77
CA GLY A 855 -45.46 -80.89 -35.60
C GLY A 855 -44.94 -79.45 -35.72
N ARG A 856 -44.61 -78.81 -34.57
CA ARG A 856 -44.02 -77.46 -34.45
C ARG A 856 -42.58 -77.54 -33.94
N LYS A 857 -41.64 -76.84 -34.59
CA LYS A 857 -40.23 -76.77 -34.20
C LYS A 857 -39.85 -75.36 -33.75
N VAL A 858 -39.30 -75.22 -32.55
CA VAL A 858 -38.85 -73.93 -31.99
C VAL A 858 -37.33 -73.82 -32.09
N LEU A 859 -36.86 -72.71 -32.66
CA LEU A 859 -35.45 -72.33 -32.77
C LEU A 859 -35.19 -71.15 -31.84
N ASP A 860 -34.42 -71.39 -30.79
CA ASP A 860 -34.00 -70.39 -29.80
C ASP A 860 -32.49 -70.55 -29.54
N CYS A 861 -31.80 -69.44 -29.37
CA CYS A 861 -30.35 -69.36 -29.20
C CYS A 861 -29.85 -69.89 -27.86
N ASP A 862 -30.69 -69.88 -26.83
CA ASP A 862 -30.29 -70.36 -25.50
C ASP A 862 -30.34 -71.90 -25.37
N ARG A 863 -30.84 -72.61 -26.40
CA ARG A 863 -30.85 -74.08 -26.40
C ARG A 863 -29.52 -74.66 -26.88
N PRO A 864 -28.93 -75.64 -26.17
CA PRO A 864 -27.62 -76.20 -26.52
C PRO A 864 -27.62 -76.85 -27.91
N GLY A 865 -26.52 -76.66 -28.67
CA GLY A 865 -26.33 -77.25 -30.00
C GLY A 865 -26.94 -76.50 -31.19
N ARG A 866 -27.41 -75.25 -30.99
CA ARG A 866 -27.94 -74.36 -32.03
C ARG A 866 -26.94 -73.26 -32.38
N ALA A 867 -26.76 -72.98 -33.67
CA ALA A 867 -25.88 -71.90 -34.12
C ALA A 867 -26.67 -70.59 -34.26
N CYS A 868 -26.18 -69.52 -33.63
CA CYS A 868 -26.79 -68.20 -33.66
C CYS A 868 -25.88 -67.15 -34.27
N MET A 869 -26.52 -66.17 -34.89
CA MET A 869 -25.92 -64.97 -35.42
C MET A 869 -26.14 -63.83 -34.42
N THR A 870 -25.05 -63.21 -33.97
CA THR A 870 -25.10 -62.06 -33.07
C THR A 870 -24.78 -60.78 -33.83
N ILE A 871 -25.57 -59.74 -33.58
CA ILE A 871 -25.40 -58.39 -34.12
C ILE A 871 -25.24 -57.45 -32.92
N SER A 872 -24.08 -56.82 -32.82
CA SER A 872 -23.77 -55.87 -31.74
C SER A 872 -23.87 -54.44 -32.25
N CYS A 873 -24.72 -53.64 -31.62
CA CYS A 873 -25.02 -52.26 -31.99
C CYS A 873 -24.58 -51.28 -30.91
N SER A 874 -23.64 -50.39 -31.22
CA SER A 874 -23.22 -49.31 -30.32
C SER A 874 -24.13 -48.09 -30.50
N LEU A 875 -24.75 -47.61 -29.43
CA LEU A 875 -25.62 -46.44 -29.39
C LEU A 875 -24.88 -45.23 -28.79
N GLY A 876 -25.10 -44.05 -29.38
CA GLY A 876 -24.61 -42.77 -28.87
C GLY A 876 -25.29 -42.31 -27.58
N PRO A 877 -24.96 -41.11 -27.07
CA PRO A 877 -25.50 -40.60 -25.81
C PRO A 877 -27.02 -40.37 -25.89
N GLN A 878 -27.74 -40.74 -24.83
CA GLN A 878 -29.20 -40.64 -24.74
C GLN A 878 -29.61 -39.72 -23.57
N LEU A 879 -30.48 -38.76 -23.86
CA LEU A 879 -31.12 -37.93 -22.83
C LEU A 879 -32.20 -38.71 -22.06
N LYS A 880 -32.70 -38.12 -20.98
CA LYS A 880 -33.83 -38.68 -20.24
C LYS A 880 -35.04 -38.84 -21.15
N GLU A 881 -35.67 -40.01 -21.11
CA GLU A 881 -36.84 -40.44 -21.90
C GLU A 881 -36.61 -40.47 -23.41
N GLU A 882 -35.37 -40.39 -23.87
CA GLU A 882 -35.03 -40.49 -25.28
C GLU A 882 -34.95 -41.95 -25.74
N ALA A 883 -35.54 -42.23 -26.91
CA ALA A 883 -35.61 -43.56 -27.49
C ALA A 883 -34.86 -43.62 -28.84
N LEU A 884 -33.98 -44.60 -29.01
CA LEU A 884 -33.24 -44.86 -30.25
C LEU A 884 -33.71 -46.17 -30.88
N SER A 885 -34.04 -46.17 -32.18
CA SER A 885 -34.44 -47.38 -32.92
C SER A 885 -33.28 -47.99 -33.70
N ILE A 886 -33.30 -49.32 -33.83
CA ILE A 886 -32.35 -50.16 -34.57
C ILE A 886 -33.16 -51.00 -35.56
N ASP A 887 -32.95 -50.79 -36.85
CA ASP A 887 -33.64 -51.46 -37.95
C ASP A 887 -32.70 -52.45 -38.65
N ILE A 888 -33.15 -53.70 -38.83
CA ILE A 888 -32.38 -54.81 -39.41
C ILE A 888 -33.19 -55.45 -40.55
N LYS A 889 -32.62 -55.46 -41.75
CA LYS A 889 -33.20 -56.12 -42.95
C LYS A 889 -32.49 -57.44 -43.25
N LEU A 890 -33.26 -58.52 -43.34
CA LEU A 890 -32.77 -59.89 -43.49
C LEU A 890 -33.42 -60.59 -44.69
N LEU A 891 -32.71 -61.52 -45.32
CA LEU A 891 -33.24 -62.47 -46.31
C LEU A 891 -33.14 -63.89 -45.75
N LEU A 892 -34.25 -64.62 -45.73
CA LEU A 892 -34.33 -66.01 -45.27
C LEU A 892 -34.43 -66.98 -46.45
N ASN A 893 -33.50 -67.93 -46.55
CA ASN A 893 -33.54 -68.97 -47.57
C ASN A 893 -34.61 -70.03 -47.24
N THR A 894 -35.70 -70.02 -48.00
CA THR A 894 -36.86 -70.90 -47.75
C THR A 894 -36.65 -72.34 -48.22
N GLU A 895 -35.67 -72.61 -49.09
CA GLU A 895 -35.36 -73.97 -49.56
C GLU A 895 -34.78 -74.85 -48.44
N ILE A 896 -34.06 -74.23 -47.49
CA ILE A 896 -33.54 -74.91 -46.30
C ILE A 896 -34.71 -75.39 -45.40
N LEU A 897 -35.79 -74.62 -45.31
CA LEU A 897 -36.96 -74.93 -44.49
C LEU A 897 -37.75 -76.13 -45.04
N LYS A 898 -37.82 -76.32 -46.37
CA LYS A 898 -38.57 -77.43 -47.00
C LYS A 898 -38.08 -78.82 -46.58
N ARG A 899 -36.83 -78.93 -46.15
CA ARG A 899 -36.21 -80.19 -45.71
C ARG A 899 -36.72 -80.67 -44.35
N ASP A 900 -37.26 -79.77 -43.54
CA ASP A 900 -37.76 -80.17 -42.23
C ASP A 900 -39.11 -80.88 -42.36
N SER A 901 -39.32 -81.89 -41.52
CA SER A 901 -40.58 -82.64 -41.46
C SER A 901 -41.68 -81.89 -40.69
N SER A 902 -41.38 -80.76 -40.06
CA SER A 902 -42.34 -79.96 -39.29
C SER A 902 -43.23 -79.11 -40.18
N SER A 903 -44.50 -78.92 -39.78
CA SER A 903 -45.45 -78.05 -40.49
C SER A 903 -45.28 -76.57 -40.14
N VAL A 904 -44.74 -76.27 -38.94
CA VAL A 904 -44.49 -74.90 -38.45
C VAL A 904 -43.10 -74.79 -37.83
N ILE A 905 -42.33 -73.78 -38.23
CA ILE A 905 -41.02 -73.46 -37.64
C ILE A 905 -41.11 -72.07 -37.00
N GLN A 906 -40.84 -71.99 -35.69
CA GLN A 906 -40.92 -70.79 -34.88
C GLN A 906 -39.51 -70.32 -34.51
N PHE A 907 -39.20 -69.05 -34.80
CA PHE A 907 -37.90 -68.43 -34.54
C PHE A 907 -38.00 -67.47 -33.36
N VAL A 908 -37.10 -67.60 -32.38
CA VAL A 908 -36.99 -66.73 -31.20
C VAL A 908 -35.69 -65.93 -31.28
N THR A 909 -35.81 -64.61 -31.40
CA THR A 909 -34.70 -63.64 -31.44
C THR A 909 -34.62 -62.91 -30.11
N ARG A 910 -33.42 -62.69 -29.54
CA ARG A 910 -33.25 -62.01 -28.24
C ARG A 910 -32.40 -60.76 -28.34
N GLY A 911 -32.69 -59.73 -27.53
CA GLY A 911 -31.88 -58.52 -27.41
C GLY A 911 -31.54 -58.21 -25.94
N SER A 912 -30.27 -57.84 -25.68
CA SER A 912 -29.74 -57.45 -24.36
C SER A 912 -28.97 -56.13 -24.42
N VAL A 913 -29.05 -55.27 -23.39
CA VAL A 913 -28.26 -54.01 -23.30
C VAL A 913 -27.13 -54.15 -22.29
N GLN A 914 -25.98 -53.60 -22.65
CA GLN A 914 -24.84 -53.40 -21.77
C GLN A 914 -24.46 -51.91 -21.72
N VAL A 915 -24.05 -51.44 -20.55
CA VAL A 915 -23.68 -50.04 -20.29
C VAL A 915 -22.20 -49.95 -19.91
N ASN A 916 -21.50 -48.91 -20.39
CA ASN A 916 -20.08 -48.68 -20.08
C ASN A 916 -19.82 -48.44 -18.57
N ASP A 917 -18.62 -48.81 -18.11
CA ASP A 917 -18.13 -48.81 -16.70
C ASP A 917 -18.28 -47.49 -15.90
N ARG A 918 -18.61 -46.36 -16.53
CA ARG A 918 -18.88 -45.07 -15.85
C ARG A 918 -20.31 -44.95 -15.32
N ALA A 919 -21.16 -45.91 -15.62
CA ALA A 919 -22.55 -45.97 -15.19
C ALA A 919 -22.84 -47.31 -14.50
N VAL A 920 -23.52 -47.26 -13.36
CA VAL A 920 -23.93 -48.47 -12.63
C VAL A 920 -25.43 -48.68 -12.80
N GLU A 921 -25.82 -49.88 -13.22
CA GLU A 921 -27.21 -50.30 -13.37
C GLU A 921 -27.85 -50.61 -12.01
N VAL A 922 -29.09 -50.13 -11.81
CA VAL A 922 -29.88 -50.44 -10.61
C VAL A 922 -30.90 -51.53 -10.98
N PRO A 923 -30.77 -52.78 -10.48
CA PRO A 923 -31.68 -53.86 -10.87
C PRO A 923 -33.07 -53.61 -10.28
N VAL A 924 -34.04 -53.29 -11.14
CA VAL A 924 -35.46 -53.18 -10.79
C VAL A 924 -36.21 -54.36 -11.42
N GLY A 925 -35.91 -55.58 -10.96
CA GLY A 925 -36.81 -56.75 -11.04
C GLY A 925 -37.41 -57.15 -12.40
N LEU A 926 -36.81 -56.79 -13.53
CA LEU A 926 -37.27 -57.15 -14.89
C LEU A 926 -36.19 -57.96 -15.62
N PRO A 927 -36.55 -58.87 -16.54
CA PRO A 927 -35.59 -59.78 -17.18
C PRO A 927 -34.59 -59.03 -18.07
N GLU A 928 -33.30 -59.38 -17.96
CA GLU A 928 -32.17 -58.79 -18.71
C GLU A 928 -32.28 -58.94 -20.24
N ASP A 929 -33.10 -59.88 -20.71
CA ASP A 929 -33.28 -60.22 -22.13
C ASP A 929 -34.74 -60.00 -22.58
N ILE A 930 -34.94 -59.35 -23.73
CA ILE A 930 -36.24 -59.29 -24.42
C ILE A 930 -36.23 -60.23 -25.62
N SER A 931 -37.30 -61.03 -25.79
CA SER A 931 -37.45 -62.00 -26.88
C SER A 931 -38.55 -61.63 -27.87
N LEU A 932 -38.28 -61.83 -29.15
CA LEU A 932 -39.16 -61.63 -30.29
C LEU A 932 -39.43 -62.95 -31.01
N VAL A 933 -40.67 -63.19 -31.47
CA VAL A 933 -41.05 -64.47 -32.08
C VAL A 933 -41.76 -64.31 -33.42
N PHE A 934 -41.35 -65.06 -34.44
CA PHE A 934 -42.03 -65.14 -35.76
C PHE A 934 -42.11 -66.58 -36.29
N GLU A 935 -43.09 -66.88 -37.15
CA GLU A 935 -43.43 -68.25 -37.58
C GLU A 935 -43.37 -68.46 -39.11
N ALA A 936 -42.80 -69.58 -39.56
CA ALA A 936 -42.81 -70.03 -40.95
C ALA A 936 -43.71 -71.26 -41.12
N LEU A 937 -44.72 -71.15 -41.97
CA LEU A 937 -45.78 -72.14 -42.20
C LEU A 937 -45.55 -72.86 -43.54
N HIS A 938 -45.57 -74.20 -43.57
CA HIS A 938 -45.39 -74.94 -44.83
C HIS A 938 -46.69 -75.06 -45.64
N SER A 939 -46.66 -74.77 -46.95
CA SER A 939 -47.80 -74.98 -47.85
C SER A 939 -48.02 -76.47 -48.12
N GLN A 940 -49.25 -76.98 -47.90
CA GLN A 940 -49.61 -78.41 -48.00
C GLN A 940 -50.27 -78.81 -49.33
N GLU A 941 -50.15 -78.01 -50.39
CA GLU A 941 -50.76 -78.32 -51.71
C GLU A 941 -50.04 -79.48 -52.44
N PRO A 942 -50.75 -80.51 -52.96
CA PRO A 942 -50.13 -81.64 -53.64
C PRO A 942 -49.62 -81.27 -55.05
N ARG A 943 -48.44 -81.79 -55.42
CA ARG A 943 -47.87 -81.62 -56.78
C ARG A 943 -48.73 -82.35 -57.82
N GLY A 944 -49.05 -81.68 -58.94
CA GLY A 944 -50.01 -82.14 -59.95
C GLY A 944 -49.78 -83.55 -60.54
N TYR A 945 -48.53 -84.03 -60.59
CA TYR A 945 -48.21 -85.40 -61.02
C TYR A 945 -48.86 -86.48 -60.13
N VAL A 946 -49.02 -86.23 -58.82
CA VAL A 946 -49.61 -87.19 -57.87
C VAL A 946 -51.12 -87.33 -58.08
N VAL A 947 -51.78 -86.25 -58.50
CA VAL A 947 -53.23 -86.23 -58.77
C VAL A 947 -53.60 -87.08 -60.00
N GLY A 948 -52.75 -87.09 -61.04
CA GLY A 948 -52.98 -87.90 -62.25
C GLY A 948 -52.98 -89.41 -62.01
N TRP A 949 -52.07 -89.90 -61.15
CA TRP A 949 -52.04 -91.32 -60.79
C TRP A 949 -53.23 -91.76 -59.94
N ILE A 950 -53.72 -90.89 -59.05
CA ILE A 950 -54.89 -91.16 -58.21
C ILE A 950 -56.16 -91.29 -59.08
N ILE A 951 -56.31 -90.44 -60.10
CA ILE A 951 -57.43 -90.52 -61.05
C ILE A 951 -57.34 -91.78 -61.91
N ALA A 952 -56.16 -92.13 -62.43
CA ALA A 952 -55.97 -93.31 -63.28
C ALA A 952 -56.29 -94.63 -62.55
N ILE A 953 -55.84 -94.78 -61.29
CA ILE A 953 -56.11 -95.97 -60.48
C ILE A 953 -57.60 -96.09 -60.13
N SER A 954 -58.25 -94.97 -59.81
CA SER A 954 -59.68 -94.95 -59.43
C SER A 954 -60.59 -95.30 -60.62
N LEU A 955 -60.26 -94.85 -61.83
CA LEU A 955 -61.02 -95.13 -63.05
C LEU A 955 -60.94 -96.60 -63.48
N LEU A 956 -59.77 -97.22 -63.33
CA LEU A 956 -59.53 -98.62 -63.71
C LEU A 956 -60.29 -99.59 -62.79
N VAL A 957 -60.38 -99.28 -61.49
CA VAL A 957 -61.17 -100.06 -60.53
C VAL A 957 -62.68 -99.91 -60.79
N GLY A 958 -63.16 -98.71 -61.09
CA GLY A 958 -64.58 -98.46 -61.38
C GLY A 958 -65.11 -99.20 -62.59
N ILE A 959 -64.34 -99.26 -63.68
CA ILE A 959 -64.72 -99.99 -64.91
C ILE A 959 -64.79 -101.50 -64.66
N LEU A 960 -63.85 -102.04 -63.87
CA LEU A 960 -63.78 -103.47 -63.57
C LEU A 960 -65.03 -103.94 -62.79
N ILE A 961 -65.49 -103.12 -61.85
CA ILE A 961 -66.68 -103.40 -61.03
C ILE A 961 -67.97 -103.31 -61.88
N PHE A 962 -68.07 -102.32 -62.77
CA PHE A 962 -69.28 -102.09 -63.57
C PHE A 962 -69.62 -103.23 -64.53
N LEU A 963 -68.64 -103.85 -65.17
CA LEU A 963 -68.92 -104.89 -66.17
C LEU A 963 -68.91 -106.30 -65.61
N LEU A 964 -68.30 -106.52 -64.44
CA LEU A 964 -68.62 -107.72 -63.65
C LEU A 964 -70.12 -107.72 -63.27
N LEU A 965 -70.70 -106.55 -62.98
CA LEU A 965 -72.14 -106.34 -62.80
C LEU A 965 -72.94 -106.55 -64.09
N ALA A 966 -72.48 -106.06 -65.25
CA ALA A 966 -73.21 -106.25 -66.52
C ALA A 966 -73.20 -107.72 -67.01
N VAL A 967 -72.10 -108.46 -66.81
CA VAL A 967 -72.02 -109.90 -67.14
C VAL A 967 -72.95 -110.73 -66.23
N LEU A 968 -73.06 -110.37 -64.95
CA LEU A 968 -73.98 -111.01 -64.01
C LEU A 968 -75.45 -110.81 -64.41
N LEU A 969 -75.82 -109.62 -64.91
CA LEU A 969 -77.19 -109.31 -65.32
C LEU A 969 -77.62 -109.99 -66.64
N TRP A 970 -76.69 -110.47 -67.48
CA TRP A 970 -77.02 -111.19 -68.73
C TRP A 970 -77.34 -112.69 -68.49
N LYS A 971 -76.79 -113.34 -67.45
CA LYS A 971 -76.84 -114.82 -67.33
C LYS A 971 -78.15 -115.42 -66.77
N VAL A 972 -79.14 -114.62 -66.40
CA VAL A 972 -80.46 -115.08 -65.91
C VAL A 972 -81.58 -114.49 -66.76
N ASN A 973 -82.32 -115.37 -67.44
CA ASN A 973 -83.44 -115.11 -68.36
C ASN A 973 -84.64 -114.48 -67.62
N THR A 974 -85.25 -113.44 -68.18
CA THR A 974 -86.19 -112.44 -67.58
C THR A 974 -85.55 -111.29 -66.81
N PHE A 975 -84.92 -110.38 -67.54
CA PHE A 975 -85.04 -108.93 -67.32
C PHE A 975 -84.62 -108.23 -68.62
N THR A 976 -85.56 -108.01 -69.53
CA THR A 976 -85.29 -107.17 -70.70
C THR A 976 -86.44 -106.20 -70.88
N LYS A 977 -86.06 -104.91 -70.85
CA LYS A 977 -86.89 -103.73 -71.08
C LYS A 977 -87.55 -103.11 -69.83
N PHE A 978 -86.82 -103.13 -68.71
CA PHE A 978 -86.81 -102.02 -67.73
C PHE A 978 -85.76 -100.94 -68.09
N VAL A 979 -85.41 -100.86 -69.39
CA VAL A 979 -84.85 -99.67 -70.03
C VAL A 979 -86.03 -98.74 -70.24
N ILE A 980 -85.94 -97.50 -69.75
CA ILE A 980 -86.85 -96.35 -69.94
C ILE A 980 -87.52 -95.86 -68.65
N ILE A 981 -87.82 -96.69 -67.64
CA ILE A 981 -88.60 -96.18 -66.48
C ILE A 981 -87.76 -95.48 -65.40
N PHE A 982 -86.41 -95.56 -65.44
CA PHE A 982 -85.53 -94.63 -64.69
C PHE A 982 -85.07 -93.41 -65.49
N PHE A 983 -85.51 -93.26 -66.76
CA PHE A 983 -85.44 -91.96 -67.45
C PHE A 983 -86.53 -91.00 -66.94
N PHE A 984 -87.45 -91.51 -66.12
CA PHE A 984 -88.28 -90.73 -65.24
C PHE A 984 -87.55 -90.50 -63.92
N SER A 985 -87.72 -89.28 -63.42
CA SER A 985 -87.52 -88.95 -62.02
C SER A 985 -86.05 -89.01 -61.60
N LEU A 986 -85.26 -87.98 -61.86
CA LEU A 986 -85.69 -86.61 -61.68
C LEU A 986 -84.72 -85.73 -62.47
N GLU A 987 -85.10 -85.49 -63.73
CA GLU A 987 -84.78 -84.28 -64.49
C GLU A 987 -85.71 -83.16 -63.99
N LEU A 988 -85.57 -82.93 -62.69
CA LEU A 988 -86.17 -81.96 -61.79
C LEU A 988 -85.44 -82.30 -60.49
N GLN A 989 -85.01 -81.41 -59.65
CA GLN A 989 -85.14 -80.00 -59.68
C GLN A 989 -83.72 -79.45 -59.70
N GLN A 990 -83.69 -78.15 -59.86
CA GLN A 990 -82.57 -77.31 -59.44
C GLN A 990 -81.56 -77.06 -60.55
#